data_AF-J0ITT8-F1
#
_entry.id   AF-J0ITT8-F1
#
_cell.length_a   1.000
_cell.length_b   1.000
_cell.length_c   1.000
_cell.angle_alpha   90.00
_cell.angle_beta   90.00
_cell.angle_gamma   90.00
#
_symmetry.space_group_name_H-M   'P 1'
#
loop_
_entity.id
_entity.type
_entity.pdbx_description
1 polymer ?
#
loop_
_entity_poly.entity_id
_entity_poly.type
_entity_poly.pdbx_seq_one_letter_code
_entity_poly.pdbx_strand_id
1 'polypeptide(L)'
;MRKLFIPLLLFSALEANEKNGFFIEAGFETGLLEGTQTQEKRHTTTKNTYATYDYLPTDAVLKRAANLFTDAKSISQLNFSSLSPIKVLYIGGQLTIENFLPYNLSNVKLSFTDPQGNAIDLGVIETIPKHSKIVLPGEAFDSLKEAFDKISPYTFFFPKFEATSTSVSDANTQRVFETLNNIKTNLIMKYSNENPNNFNTCPYNNNGNTKNDCWQNFTPQTAEEFTNLMLNMIAVLDSQSWGDAILNAPFEFTNSSTDCDNDSSKCVNPGVNGRVDSKVDQQYILNKQGIINNFRKKIEIDAVVLKNSGVVGLANGYGNDGEYGTLGVEAYALEPQKLFGNNLKTINLEDLRTILHEFSHTKGYTHNGNMTYQRVPTGQNENGKPKDSDGLPYNVCSLYGGQGQSAFPSNYPNSIYHNCADVPAGFLGVTAAVWQQLINQNALPIDYANLSAQTNYNLNTSLNTQDLANSMLGTIQKTFVTSSVTNHYSSSASQSFRSPILGVNAKIGYQNYFNDFIGLAYYGIIKYNYSKALNQKFQQLSYGGGIDLLVDFITTYSNKNNPTGVQRNFSSSFGIFGGLRGLYNSYYVLNKVKGSGNLDVATGLNYRYKHSKYSVGISIPLIQRKTSVVSSGGDYTNSFVFNEGASHFKVFFNYGWVF
;
A
#
# COMPACT_ATOMS: atom_id res chain seq x y z
N MET A 1 -26.19 -64.51 29.79
CA MET A 1 -27.05 -64.38 28.59
C MET A 1 -26.92 -65.70 27.84
N ARG A 2 -27.81 -66.72 27.93
CA ARG A 2 -29.28 -66.78 27.99
C ARG A 2 -29.96 -66.23 26.72
N LYS A 3 -30.51 -67.16 25.91
CA LYS A 3 -31.44 -67.00 24.76
C LYS A 3 -30.89 -66.37 23.44
N LEU A 4 -30.44 -67.22 22.51
CA LEU A 4 -30.99 -67.41 21.14
C LEU A 4 -30.05 -68.35 20.36
N PHE A 5 -30.34 -69.66 20.25
CA PHE A 5 -29.61 -70.57 19.32
C PHE A 5 -30.39 -71.87 18.97
N ILE A 6 -31.71 -71.75 18.84
CA ILE A 6 -32.59 -72.69 18.12
C ILE A 6 -33.62 -71.76 17.45
N PRO A 7 -33.75 -71.71 16.09
CA PRO A 7 -33.66 -72.85 15.19
C PRO A 7 -32.74 -72.66 13.97
N LEU A 8 -31.81 -73.61 13.75
CA LEU A 8 -31.36 -73.96 12.40
C LEU A 8 -31.06 -75.48 12.24
N LEU A 9 -31.65 -76.30 13.11
CA LEU A 9 -31.72 -77.77 12.99
C LEU A 9 -32.91 -78.18 12.10
N LEU A 10 -33.03 -77.54 10.94
CA LEU A 10 -34.08 -77.77 9.93
C LEU A 10 -33.51 -77.79 8.50
N PHE A 11 -32.30 -78.33 8.33
CA PHE A 11 -31.77 -78.77 7.03
C PHE A 11 -30.92 -80.06 7.10
N SER A 12 -30.89 -80.74 8.25
CA SER A 12 -30.23 -82.04 8.44
C SER A 12 -31.10 -83.20 7.93
N ALA A 13 -31.48 -83.15 6.64
CA ALA A 13 -32.10 -84.24 5.88
C ALA A 13 -32.06 -84.01 4.34
N LEU A 14 -31.12 -83.18 3.85
CA LEU A 14 -30.75 -83.22 2.42
C LEU A 14 -29.56 -84.15 2.29
N GLU A 15 -29.65 -85.15 1.40
CA GLU A 15 -28.45 -85.87 0.95
C GLU A 15 -27.45 -84.86 0.39
N ALA A 16 -26.18 -84.96 0.76
CA ALA A 16 -25.16 -84.10 0.22
C ALA A 16 -25.07 -84.35 -1.29
N ASN A 17 -25.47 -83.37 -2.10
CA ASN A 17 -25.41 -83.50 -3.56
C ASN A 17 -23.97 -83.82 -3.97
N GLU A 18 -23.77 -84.75 -4.90
CA GLU A 18 -22.43 -85.20 -5.35
C GLU A 18 -21.58 -84.05 -5.93
N LYS A 19 -22.19 -82.90 -6.23
CA LYS A 19 -21.50 -81.68 -6.67
C LYS A 19 -20.99 -80.81 -5.51
N ASN A 20 -21.37 -81.10 -4.27
CA ASN A 20 -20.86 -80.42 -3.08
C ASN A 20 -19.38 -80.68 -2.89
N GLY A 21 -18.67 -79.73 -2.28
CA GLY A 21 -17.25 -79.92 -1.99
C GLY A 21 -16.50 -78.63 -1.68
N PHE A 22 -15.33 -78.79 -1.07
CA PHE A 22 -14.37 -77.70 -0.97
C PHE A 22 -13.72 -77.49 -2.33
N PHE A 23 -13.39 -76.25 -2.69
CA PHE A 23 -12.69 -75.99 -3.95
C PHE A 23 -11.54 -75.01 -3.78
N ILE A 24 -10.52 -75.21 -4.62
CA ILE A 24 -9.41 -74.28 -4.82
C ILE A 24 -9.38 -73.96 -6.31
N GLU A 25 -9.41 -72.68 -6.66
CA GLU A 25 -9.26 -72.18 -8.04
C GLU A 25 -8.09 -71.20 -8.09
N ALA A 26 -7.27 -71.27 -9.13
CA ALA A 26 -6.25 -70.27 -9.43
C ALA A 26 -6.24 -69.94 -10.92
N GLY A 27 -5.80 -68.74 -11.27
CA GLY A 27 -5.93 -68.27 -12.65
C GLY A 27 -5.33 -66.90 -12.91
N PHE A 28 -5.54 -66.44 -14.13
CA PHE A 28 -5.06 -65.14 -14.61
C PHE A 28 -6.26 -64.20 -14.83
N GLU A 29 -6.06 -62.91 -14.58
CA GLU A 29 -7.01 -61.87 -14.95
C GLU A 29 -6.33 -60.77 -15.79
N THR A 30 -7.08 -60.20 -16.73
CA THR A 30 -6.66 -59.10 -17.60
C THR A 30 -7.75 -58.04 -17.67
N GLY A 31 -7.37 -56.79 -17.94
CA GLY A 31 -8.27 -55.66 -18.01
C GLY A 31 -7.54 -54.39 -18.38
N LEU A 32 -8.22 -53.24 -18.26
CA LEU A 32 -7.65 -51.93 -18.57
C LEU A 32 -7.50 -51.09 -17.30
N LEU A 33 -6.30 -50.57 -17.08
CA LEU A 33 -6.05 -49.50 -16.11
C LEU A 33 -6.17 -48.16 -16.83
N GLU A 34 -7.12 -47.35 -16.42
CA GLU A 34 -7.31 -45.99 -16.92
C GLU A 34 -7.20 -44.98 -15.76
N GLY A 35 -6.57 -43.84 -16.04
CA GLY A 35 -6.38 -42.80 -15.05
C GLY A 35 -5.82 -41.51 -15.63
N THR A 36 -5.63 -40.55 -14.75
CA THR A 36 -5.03 -39.25 -15.07
C THR A 36 -3.83 -39.04 -14.16
N GLN A 37 -2.67 -38.72 -14.74
CA GLN A 37 -1.57 -38.09 -14.01
C GLN A 37 -1.76 -36.59 -14.06
N THR A 38 -1.76 -35.92 -12.91
CA THR A 38 -1.68 -34.46 -12.82
C THR A 38 -0.38 -34.10 -12.11
N GLN A 39 0.48 -33.36 -12.81
CA GLN A 39 1.70 -32.77 -12.27
C GLN A 39 1.43 -31.28 -12.00
N GLU A 40 1.46 -30.90 -10.73
CA GLU A 40 1.43 -29.51 -10.30
C GLU A 40 2.87 -29.05 -10.05
N LYS A 41 3.28 -27.99 -10.75
CA LYS A 41 4.47 -27.22 -10.39
C LYS A 41 4.03 -26.02 -9.57
N ARG A 42 4.49 -25.95 -8.32
CA ARG A 42 4.31 -24.80 -7.44
C ARG A 42 5.35 -23.76 -7.81
N HIS A 43 4.92 -22.62 -8.33
CA HIS A 43 5.80 -21.48 -8.52
C HIS A 43 5.76 -20.65 -7.25
N THR A 44 6.89 -20.61 -6.55
CA THR A 44 7.11 -19.66 -5.45
C THR A 44 7.68 -18.39 -6.05
N THR A 45 6.84 -17.39 -6.29
CA THR A 45 7.30 -16.07 -6.70
C THR A 45 7.31 -15.17 -5.47
N THR A 46 8.51 -15.04 -4.89
CA THR A 46 8.81 -14.01 -3.89
C THR A 46 8.78 -12.66 -4.58
N LYS A 47 7.60 -12.04 -4.68
CA LYS A 47 7.48 -10.69 -5.20
C LYS A 47 7.68 -9.73 -4.02
N ASN A 48 8.88 -9.17 -3.92
CA ASN A 48 9.11 -8.03 -3.03
C ASN A 48 8.15 -6.91 -3.46
N THR A 49 7.15 -6.60 -2.65
CA THR A 49 6.27 -5.43 -2.86
C THR A 49 7.02 -4.10 -2.76
N TYR A 50 8.27 -4.15 -2.28
CA TYR A 50 9.22 -3.04 -2.20
C TYR A 50 10.35 -3.09 -3.26
N ALA A 51 10.26 -3.96 -4.29
CA ALA A 51 11.34 -4.18 -5.27
C ALA A 51 11.75 -2.96 -6.14
N THR A 52 11.03 -1.85 -6.05
CA THR A 52 11.29 -0.64 -6.87
C THR A 52 12.29 0.30 -6.21
N TYR A 53 12.52 0.19 -4.89
CA TYR A 53 13.30 1.14 -4.12
C TYR A 53 14.14 0.44 -3.05
N ASP A 54 15.38 0.87 -2.88
CA ASP A 54 16.21 0.47 -1.76
C ASP A 54 15.74 1.21 -0.50
N TYR A 55 14.82 0.59 0.24
CA TYR A 55 14.38 1.11 1.53
C TYR A 55 15.53 1.09 2.54
N LEU A 56 15.68 2.17 3.31
CA LEU A 56 16.66 2.32 4.39
C LEU A 56 16.13 1.65 5.67
N PRO A 57 16.46 0.37 5.94
CA PRO A 57 15.77 -0.45 6.93
C PRO A 57 16.63 -0.50 8.19
N THR A 58 16.57 0.56 8.97
CA THR A 58 16.98 0.54 10.38
C THR A 58 15.72 0.60 11.26
N ASP A 59 15.84 0.75 12.59
CA ASP A 59 14.69 1.00 13.50
C ASP A 59 14.16 2.44 13.33
N ALA A 60 13.98 2.83 12.06
CA ALA A 60 14.95 3.72 11.45
C ALA A 60 14.80 5.15 11.92
N VAL A 61 13.75 5.73 11.38
CA VAL A 61 13.43 7.14 11.42
C VAL A 61 12.41 7.40 12.52
N LEU A 62 11.79 6.35 13.07
CA LEU A 62 10.87 6.45 14.21
C LEU A 62 11.60 6.38 15.56
N LYS A 63 12.54 5.46 15.81
CA LYS A 63 13.27 5.43 17.10
C LYS A 63 14.40 6.45 17.19
N ARG A 64 14.88 6.96 16.05
CA ARG A 64 15.92 8.00 15.97
C ARG A 64 15.36 9.39 15.67
N ALA A 65 14.04 9.54 15.60
CA ALA A 65 13.39 10.85 15.56
C ALA A 65 13.23 11.44 16.96
N ALA A 66 13.62 12.70 17.09
CA ALA A 66 13.15 13.60 18.14
C ALA A 66 12.25 14.67 17.51
N ASN A 67 11.53 15.43 18.33
CA ASN A 67 10.88 16.65 17.85
C ASN A 67 11.94 17.64 17.32
N LEU A 68 11.64 18.35 16.23
CA LEU A 68 12.50 19.37 15.64
C LEU A 68 12.44 20.67 16.44
N PHE A 69 11.22 21.10 16.77
CA PHE A 69 10.98 22.24 17.65
C PHE A 69 10.83 21.74 19.10
N THR A 70 11.79 22.08 19.96
CA THR A 70 11.89 21.56 21.33
C THR A 70 11.91 22.68 22.37
N ASP A 71 13.09 23.08 22.81
CA ASP A 71 13.29 24.25 23.66
C ASP A 71 13.73 25.44 22.80
N ALA A 72 13.57 26.65 23.36
CA ALA A 72 13.95 27.88 22.70
C ALA A 72 15.37 27.80 22.08
N LYS A 73 16.39 27.42 22.86
CA LYS A 73 17.79 27.44 22.41
C LYS A 73 17.98 26.53 21.19
N SER A 74 17.40 25.33 21.21
CA SER A 74 17.39 24.43 20.05
C SER A 74 16.69 25.05 18.84
N ILE A 75 15.53 25.70 19.03
CA ILE A 75 14.79 26.38 17.95
C ILE A 75 15.63 27.50 17.32
N SER A 76 16.37 28.32 18.09
CA SER A 76 17.21 29.39 17.53
C SER A 76 18.43 28.92 16.73
N GLN A 77 18.76 27.64 16.77
CA GLN A 77 19.80 27.04 15.94
C GLN A 77 19.26 26.51 14.61
N LEU A 78 17.93 26.46 14.46
CA LEU A 78 17.28 26.08 13.21
C LEU A 78 17.33 27.22 12.20
N ASN A 79 17.38 26.83 10.93
CA ASN A 79 17.21 27.74 9.81
C ASN A 79 16.38 27.01 8.75
N PHE A 80 15.18 27.52 8.51
CA PHE A 80 14.19 27.01 7.57
C PHE A 80 14.39 27.65 6.20
N SER A 81 14.19 26.89 5.12
CA SER A 81 14.10 27.42 3.77
C SER A 81 12.84 26.90 3.09
N SER A 82 12.10 27.78 2.41
CA SER A 82 10.96 27.40 1.56
C SER A 82 11.34 26.47 0.41
N LEU A 83 12.61 26.46 -0.03
CA LEU A 83 13.16 25.54 -1.03
C LEU A 83 13.70 24.23 -0.42
N SER A 84 13.72 24.09 0.90
CA SER A 84 14.09 22.83 1.58
C SER A 84 13.29 22.62 2.87
N PRO A 85 11.95 22.45 2.80
CA PRO A 85 11.13 22.18 4.00
C PRO A 85 11.38 20.79 4.61
N ILE A 86 11.89 19.86 3.80
CA ILE A 86 12.60 18.66 4.28
C ILE A 86 14.07 18.92 4.00
N LYS A 87 14.82 19.25 5.03
CA LYS A 87 16.23 19.61 4.93
C LYS A 87 17.09 18.42 5.30
N VAL A 88 18.03 18.07 4.43
CA VAL A 88 18.95 16.95 4.65
C VAL A 88 20.38 17.48 4.65
N LEU A 89 21.13 17.11 5.68
CA LEU A 89 22.48 17.58 5.96
C LEU A 89 23.38 16.39 6.24
N TYR A 90 24.64 16.43 5.77
CA TYR A 90 25.66 15.47 6.16
C TYR A 90 26.79 16.20 6.90
N ILE A 91 26.88 15.98 8.21
CA ILE A 91 27.82 16.69 9.11
C ILE A 91 28.44 15.67 10.05
N GLY A 92 29.77 15.69 10.20
CA GLY A 92 30.48 14.86 11.19
C GLY A 92 30.29 13.35 11.01
N GLY A 93 30.05 12.88 9.78
CA GLY A 93 29.77 11.47 9.50
C GLY A 93 28.33 11.03 9.77
N GLN A 94 27.38 11.97 9.96
CA GLN A 94 25.98 11.67 10.23
C GLN A 94 25.06 12.38 9.23
N LEU A 95 24.07 11.65 8.70
CA LEU A 95 23.00 12.20 7.88
C LEU A 95 21.86 12.66 8.79
N THR A 96 21.65 13.96 8.88
CA THR A 96 20.56 14.59 9.64
C THR A 96 19.44 14.99 8.69
N ILE A 97 18.20 14.63 9.03
CA ILE A 97 16.99 14.98 8.28
C ILE A 97 16.10 15.82 9.21
N GLU A 98 15.75 17.03 8.79
CA GLU A 98 14.90 17.97 9.52
C GLU A 98 13.63 18.20 8.70
N ASN A 99 12.50 17.66 9.17
CA ASN A 99 11.19 17.88 8.55
C ASN A 99 10.48 19.05 9.23
N PHE A 100 10.45 20.20 8.57
CA PHE A 100 9.76 21.40 9.08
C PHE A 100 8.24 21.34 8.86
N LEU A 101 7.71 20.34 8.15
CA LEU A 101 6.30 20.25 7.79
C LEU A 101 5.43 19.62 8.89
N PRO A 102 4.13 19.97 8.95
CA PRO A 102 3.17 19.41 9.91
C PRO A 102 2.63 18.03 9.48
N TYR A 103 3.29 17.37 8.52
CA TYR A 103 2.89 16.10 7.94
C TYR A 103 3.86 14.98 8.24
N ASN A 104 3.31 13.81 8.58
CA ASN A 104 4.04 12.56 8.51
C ASN A 104 4.16 12.19 7.01
N LEU A 105 5.38 12.14 6.49
CA LEU A 105 5.64 11.87 5.08
C LEU A 105 5.98 10.38 4.89
N SER A 106 5.27 9.69 4.00
CA SER A 106 5.45 8.26 3.75
C SER A 106 6.27 7.96 2.49
N ASN A 107 7.16 6.98 2.57
CA ASN A 107 7.97 6.47 1.46
C ASN A 107 8.71 7.57 0.70
N VAL A 108 9.44 8.43 1.43
CA VAL A 108 10.20 9.55 0.88
C VAL A 108 11.57 9.06 0.40
N LYS A 109 11.87 9.28 -0.88
CA LYS A 109 13.19 9.05 -1.45
C LYS A 109 14.14 10.19 -1.06
N LEU A 110 15.35 9.83 -0.63
CA LEU A 110 16.46 10.76 -0.47
C LEU A 110 17.47 10.57 -1.60
N SER A 111 18.01 11.67 -2.10
CA SER A 111 19.09 11.67 -3.09
C SER A 111 20.00 12.88 -2.90
N PHE A 112 21.16 12.88 -3.54
CA PHE A 112 21.98 14.09 -3.66
C PHE A 112 22.60 14.20 -5.06
N THR A 113 22.90 15.40 -5.51
CA THR A 113 23.70 15.61 -6.73
C THR A 113 25.18 15.51 -6.41
N ASP A 114 25.93 14.64 -7.10
CA ASP A 114 27.38 14.46 -6.95
C ASP A 114 28.19 15.62 -7.59
N PRO A 115 29.53 15.69 -7.43
CA PRO A 115 30.36 16.74 -8.03
C PRO A 115 30.37 16.75 -9.56
N GLN A 116 29.91 15.69 -10.21
CA GLN A 116 29.81 15.53 -11.66
C GLN A 116 28.42 15.88 -12.20
N GLY A 117 27.45 16.19 -11.32
CA GLY A 117 26.09 16.55 -11.68
C GLY A 117 25.11 15.37 -11.74
N ASN A 118 25.51 14.15 -11.35
CA ASN A 118 24.62 12.99 -11.34
C ASN A 118 23.80 12.95 -10.04
N ALA A 119 22.52 12.62 -10.14
CA ALA A 119 21.70 12.33 -8.97
C ALA A 119 22.01 10.91 -8.43
N ILE A 120 22.59 10.84 -7.25
CA ILE A 120 22.86 9.59 -6.52
C ILE A 120 21.70 9.29 -5.58
N ASP A 121 21.17 8.07 -5.67
CA ASP A 121 20.12 7.58 -4.78
C ASP A 121 20.71 7.20 -3.41
N LEU A 122 20.04 7.63 -2.34
CA LEU A 122 20.34 7.21 -0.96
C LEU A 122 19.33 6.19 -0.44
N GLY A 123 18.27 5.93 -1.20
CA GLY A 123 17.19 5.04 -0.81
C GLY A 123 15.97 5.76 -0.23
N VAL A 124 15.02 4.96 0.25
CA VAL A 124 13.68 5.42 0.68
C VAL A 124 13.49 5.24 2.18
N ILE A 125 12.93 6.28 2.80
CA ILE A 125 12.50 6.28 4.20
C ILE A 125 10.99 6.02 4.25
N GLU A 126 10.59 4.95 4.95
CA GLU A 126 9.19 4.54 5.09
C GLU A 126 8.30 5.62 5.74
N THR A 127 8.78 6.28 6.79
CA THR A 127 8.05 7.37 7.48
C THR A 127 9.03 8.41 8.02
N ILE A 128 8.85 9.68 7.62
CA ILE A 128 9.46 10.85 8.25
C ILE A 128 8.35 11.56 9.05
N PRO A 129 8.34 11.51 10.39
CA PRO A 129 7.29 12.17 11.18
C PRO A 129 7.23 13.68 10.98
N LYS A 130 6.07 14.29 11.23
CA LYS A 130 5.90 15.76 11.25
C LYS A 130 6.83 16.42 12.25
N HIS A 131 7.27 17.65 11.95
CA HIS A 131 8.08 18.49 12.83
C HIS A 131 9.19 17.72 13.57
N SER A 132 9.97 16.90 12.84
CA SER A 132 10.91 15.95 13.42
C SER A 132 12.34 16.11 12.93
N LYS A 133 13.28 15.70 13.78
CA LYS A 133 14.71 15.63 13.50
C LYS A 133 15.19 14.20 13.66
N ILE A 134 15.73 13.64 12.59
CA ILE A 134 16.24 12.27 12.53
C ILE A 134 17.74 12.31 12.29
N VAL A 135 18.51 11.51 13.03
CA VAL A 135 19.95 11.38 12.85
C VAL A 135 20.30 9.94 12.51
N LEU A 136 20.84 9.73 11.31
CA LEU A 136 21.26 8.44 10.77
C LEU A 136 22.80 8.39 10.69
N PRO A 137 23.43 7.26 11.05
CA PRO A 137 24.88 7.08 10.93
C PRO A 137 25.27 7.05 9.44
N GLY A 138 26.33 7.74 9.06
CA GLY A 138 26.82 7.78 7.67
C GLY A 138 27.27 6.41 7.16
N GLU A 139 27.71 5.53 8.06
CA GLU A 139 28.06 4.14 7.75
C GLU A 139 26.88 3.29 7.30
N ALA A 140 25.64 3.77 7.41
CA ALA A 140 24.46 3.11 6.84
C ALA A 140 24.26 3.37 5.34
N PHE A 141 25.11 4.18 4.71
CA PHE A 141 24.98 4.62 3.32
C PHE A 141 26.26 4.33 2.52
N ASP A 142 26.36 3.13 1.95
CA ASP A 142 27.49 2.76 1.08
C ASP A 142 27.67 3.74 -0.10
N SER A 143 26.57 4.28 -0.64
CA SER A 143 26.60 5.27 -1.73
C SER A 143 27.14 6.65 -1.31
N LEU A 144 26.94 7.06 -0.04
CA LEU A 144 27.62 8.26 0.49
C LEU A 144 29.12 8.00 0.60
N LYS A 145 29.52 6.86 1.16
CA LYS A 145 30.93 6.50 1.29
C LYS A 145 31.64 6.49 -0.07
N GLU A 146 31.09 5.78 -1.06
CA GLU A 146 31.68 5.69 -2.39
C GLU A 146 31.76 7.05 -3.10
N ALA A 147 30.80 7.95 -2.86
CA ALA A 147 30.83 9.30 -3.43
C ALA A 147 31.82 10.24 -2.71
N PHE A 148 31.90 10.19 -1.38
CA PHE A 148 32.87 10.99 -0.62
C PHE A 148 34.31 10.49 -0.82
N ASP A 149 34.54 9.19 -0.95
CA ASP A 149 35.85 8.61 -1.27
C ASP A 149 36.38 9.05 -2.66
N LYS A 150 35.49 9.49 -3.58
CA LYS A 150 35.83 10.03 -4.90
C LYS A 150 36.10 11.55 -4.91
N ILE A 151 35.87 12.24 -3.79
CA ILE A 151 36.10 13.68 -3.68
C ILE A 151 37.55 13.94 -3.26
N SER A 152 38.25 14.78 -4.03
CA SER A 152 39.62 15.18 -3.69
C SER A 152 39.63 15.92 -2.34
N PRO A 153 40.62 15.70 -1.45
CA PRO A 153 40.70 16.40 -0.16
C PRO A 153 40.86 17.93 -0.28
N TYR A 154 41.04 18.46 -1.49
CA TYR A 154 41.14 19.89 -1.79
C TYR A 154 39.87 20.48 -2.45
N THR A 155 38.83 19.68 -2.72
CA THR A 155 37.55 20.17 -3.24
C THR A 155 36.53 20.35 -2.11
N PHE A 156 36.21 21.61 -1.78
CA PHE A 156 35.07 21.96 -0.94
C PHE A 156 33.77 21.64 -1.67
N PHE A 157 33.26 20.42 -1.46
CA PHE A 157 31.99 19.97 -2.00
C PHE A 157 30.95 19.86 -0.89
N PHE A 158 29.84 20.59 -1.05
CA PHE A 158 28.65 20.46 -0.22
C PHE A 158 27.58 19.75 -1.05
N PRO A 159 27.24 18.49 -0.75
CA PRO A 159 26.22 17.78 -1.53
C PRO A 159 24.88 18.49 -1.40
N LYS A 160 24.24 18.79 -2.54
CA LYS A 160 22.85 19.25 -2.55
C LYS A 160 21.96 18.02 -2.39
N PHE A 161 21.52 17.77 -1.17
CA PHE A 161 20.53 16.74 -0.88
C PHE A 161 19.12 17.20 -1.29
N GLU A 162 18.30 16.26 -1.74
CA GLU A 162 16.90 16.46 -2.11
C GLU A 162 16.06 15.31 -1.55
N ALA A 163 14.85 15.65 -1.11
CA ALA A 163 13.83 14.71 -0.68
C ALA A 163 12.66 14.75 -1.67
N THR A 164 12.13 13.59 -2.07
CA THR A 164 11.05 13.49 -3.05
C THR A 164 10.05 12.40 -2.68
N SER A 165 8.77 12.56 -3.05
CA SER A 165 7.78 11.49 -2.98
C SER A 165 8.09 10.38 -3.99
N THR A 166 7.74 9.14 -3.63
CA THR A 166 7.78 8.00 -4.54
C THR A 166 6.38 7.67 -5.09
N SER A 167 6.31 6.79 -6.09
CA SER A 167 5.02 6.28 -6.61
C SER A 167 4.24 5.45 -5.60
N VAL A 168 4.85 5.09 -4.47
CA VAL A 168 4.24 4.36 -3.35
C VAL A 168 4.09 5.21 -2.09
N SER A 169 4.46 6.50 -2.11
CA SER A 169 4.05 7.48 -1.09
C SER A 169 2.52 7.56 -1.01
N ASP A 170 1.97 7.85 0.17
CA ASP A 170 0.54 8.10 0.29
C ASP A 170 0.11 9.38 -0.46
N ALA A 171 -1.20 9.51 -0.73
CA ALA A 171 -1.74 10.61 -1.52
C ALA A 171 -1.52 12.01 -0.91
N ASN A 172 -1.44 12.13 0.42
CA ASN A 172 -1.13 13.42 1.06
C ASN A 172 0.36 13.75 0.89
N THR A 173 1.25 12.78 1.06
CA THR A 173 2.68 12.95 0.82
C THR A 173 2.95 13.35 -0.63
N GLN A 174 2.33 12.70 -1.61
CA GLN A 174 2.44 13.09 -3.04
C GLN A 174 1.96 14.54 -3.26
N ARG A 175 0.75 14.89 -2.81
CA ARG A 175 0.19 16.26 -2.88
C ARG A 175 1.12 17.31 -2.25
N VAL A 176 1.69 17.02 -1.07
CA VAL A 176 2.65 17.91 -0.40
C VAL A 176 3.87 18.13 -1.29
N PHE A 177 4.52 17.08 -1.80
CA PHE A 177 5.69 17.25 -2.67
C PHE A 177 5.35 17.96 -4.00
N GLU A 178 4.17 17.71 -4.59
CA GLU A 178 3.69 18.44 -5.78
C GLU A 178 3.56 19.95 -5.52
N THR A 179 2.94 20.35 -4.41
CA THR A 179 2.80 21.78 -4.05
C THR A 179 4.15 22.43 -3.70
N LEU A 180 5.04 21.71 -3.02
CA LEU A 180 6.40 22.19 -2.72
C LEU A 180 7.25 22.36 -3.97
N ASN A 181 7.12 21.47 -4.96
CA ASN A 181 7.83 21.56 -6.23
C ASN A 181 7.45 22.81 -7.04
N ASN A 182 6.33 23.46 -6.75
CA ASN A 182 5.94 24.73 -7.38
C ASN A 182 6.61 25.97 -6.76
N ILE A 183 7.17 25.85 -5.56
CA ILE A 183 7.90 26.94 -4.90
C ILE A 183 9.23 27.21 -5.63
N LYS A 184 9.56 28.50 -5.80
CA LYS A 184 10.75 29.03 -6.48
C LYS A 184 11.43 30.13 -5.68
N THR A 185 10.67 30.91 -4.92
CA THR A 185 11.17 31.96 -4.05
C THR A 185 11.82 31.34 -2.82
N ASN A 186 13.08 31.70 -2.57
CA ASN A 186 13.81 31.26 -1.37
C ASN A 186 13.63 32.28 -0.23
N LEU A 187 12.64 32.02 0.62
CA LEU A 187 12.58 32.57 1.95
C LEU A 187 13.47 31.72 2.86
N ILE A 188 14.42 32.37 3.53
CA ILE A 188 15.23 31.78 4.60
C ILE A 188 14.74 32.38 5.92
N MET A 189 14.29 31.56 6.87
CA MET A 189 13.75 32.02 8.15
C MET A 189 14.61 31.51 9.30
N LYS A 190 15.13 32.46 10.09
CA LYS A 190 15.87 32.24 11.34
C LYS A 190 14.94 32.57 12.51
N TYR A 191 15.04 31.80 13.59
CA TYR A 191 14.19 31.94 14.77
C TYR A 191 14.95 32.71 15.86
N SER A 192 14.64 33.98 16.05
CA SER A 192 15.40 34.83 16.97
C SER A 192 14.93 34.67 18.42
N ASN A 193 15.84 34.25 19.30
CA ASN A 193 15.68 34.23 20.77
C ASN A 193 16.34 35.43 21.48
N GLU A 194 16.87 36.36 20.69
CA GLU A 194 17.35 37.64 21.16
C GLU A 194 16.76 38.68 20.21
N ASN A 195 16.39 39.85 20.72
CA ASN A 195 15.89 40.91 19.86
C ASN A 195 16.97 41.32 18.84
N PRO A 196 16.71 41.23 17.52
CA PRO A 196 17.67 41.62 16.50
C PRO A 196 18.19 43.06 16.68
N ASN A 197 19.49 43.26 16.49
CA ASN A 197 20.10 44.58 16.60
C ASN A 197 19.44 45.57 15.62
N ASN A 198 19.01 46.73 16.14
CA ASN A 198 18.22 47.75 15.44
C ASN A 198 16.75 47.41 15.14
N PHE A 199 16.22 46.29 15.64
CA PHE A 199 14.78 46.04 15.70
C PHE A 199 14.24 46.58 17.04
N ASN A 200 13.50 47.69 16.99
CA ASN A 200 12.87 48.26 18.18
C ASN A 200 11.48 47.63 18.34
N THR A 201 11.36 46.51 19.05
CA THR A 201 10.07 45.80 19.17
C THR A 201 9.02 46.56 19.97
N CYS A 202 9.42 47.55 20.77
CA CYS A 202 8.54 48.23 21.74
C CYS A 202 8.29 49.71 21.44
N PRO A 203 7.98 50.14 20.20
CA PRO A 203 7.90 51.56 19.88
C PRO A 203 6.80 52.28 20.66
N TYR A 204 5.67 51.62 20.95
CA TYR A 204 4.49 52.20 21.58
C TYR A 204 4.41 52.03 23.11
N ASN A 205 5.30 51.23 23.72
CA ASN A 205 5.33 51.01 25.17
C ASN A 205 6.26 52.00 25.92
N ASN A 206 6.88 52.94 25.18
CA ASN A 206 7.92 53.84 25.65
C ASN A 206 7.37 55.09 26.38
N ASN A 207 6.72 54.89 27.52
CA ASN A 207 6.52 55.94 28.54
C ASN A 207 7.85 56.25 29.28
N GLY A 208 8.91 56.55 28.53
CA GLY A 208 10.25 56.88 29.04
C GLY A 208 11.12 55.70 29.51
N ASN A 209 10.64 54.45 29.41
CA ASN A 209 11.45 53.26 29.74
C ASN A 209 12.27 52.79 28.53
N THR A 210 13.54 52.48 28.73
CA THR A 210 14.49 52.02 27.69
C THR A 210 14.56 50.49 27.54
N LYS A 211 13.53 49.76 27.98
CA LYS A 211 13.53 48.29 27.95
C LYS A 211 12.86 47.76 26.69
N ASN A 212 13.65 47.09 25.86
CA ASN A 212 13.20 46.37 24.68
C ASN A 212 12.84 44.92 25.09
N ASP A 213 11.78 44.75 25.88
CA ASP A 213 11.38 43.49 26.55
C ASP A 213 10.00 42.95 26.12
N CYS A 214 9.39 43.54 25.09
CA CYS A 214 8.09 43.16 24.54
C CYS A 214 8.19 42.12 23.40
N TRP A 215 9.17 41.23 23.51
CA TRP A 215 9.35 40.05 22.67
C TRP A 215 9.53 38.83 23.58
N GLN A 216 9.42 37.64 23.00
CA GLN A 216 9.54 36.38 23.73
C GLN A 216 10.22 35.31 22.88
N ASN A 217 10.82 34.33 23.56
CA ASN A 217 11.42 33.17 22.90
C ASN A 217 10.35 32.37 22.15
N PHE A 218 10.76 31.70 21.06
CA PHE A 218 9.89 30.74 20.39
C PHE A 218 9.59 29.55 21.31
N THR A 219 8.29 29.23 21.38
CA THR A 219 7.79 27.91 21.81
C THR A 219 7.68 26.98 20.58
N PRO A 220 7.58 25.66 20.76
CA PRO A 220 7.30 24.73 19.66
C PRO A 220 6.09 25.15 18.82
N GLN A 221 4.96 25.43 19.46
CA GLN A 221 3.72 25.84 18.77
C GLN A 221 3.94 27.08 17.91
N THR A 222 4.51 28.15 18.48
CA THR A 222 4.77 29.39 17.72
C THR A 222 5.77 29.17 16.58
N ALA A 223 6.73 28.25 16.73
CA ALA A 223 7.67 27.93 15.66
C ALA A 223 6.98 27.15 14.53
N GLU A 224 6.13 26.18 14.85
CA GLU A 224 5.29 25.46 13.89
C GLU A 224 4.36 26.41 13.13
N GLU A 225 3.57 27.21 13.83
CA GLU A 225 2.57 28.12 13.26
C GLU A 225 3.22 29.16 12.33
N PHE A 226 4.30 29.81 12.77
CA PHE A 226 5.04 30.80 11.97
C PHE A 226 5.63 30.14 10.71
N THR A 227 6.29 28.98 10.84
CA THR A 227 6.87 28.25 9.69
C THR A 227 5.82 27.86 8.67
N ASN A 228 4.70 27.30 9.13
CA ASN A 228 3.60 26.86 8.29
C ASN A 228 2.95 28.04 7.54
N LEU A 229 2.75 29.16 8.25
CA LEU A 229 2.18 30.38 7.69
C LEU A 229 3.06 30.98 6.59
N MET A 230 4.36 31.11 6.87
CA MET A 230 5.33 31.66 5.92
C MET A 230 5.50 30.76 4.70
N LEU A 231 5.51 29.43 4.87
CA LEU A 231 5.57 28.49 3.76
C LEU A 231 4.34 28.62 2.84
N ASN A 232 3.13 28.70 3.39
CA ASN A 232 1.92 28.93 2.60
C ASN A 232 1.94 30.31 1.91
N MET A 233 2.37 31.36 2.60
CA MET A 233 2.47 32.71 2.01
C MET A 233 3.39 32.72 0.78
N ILE A 234 4.57 32.09 0.88
CA ILE A 234 5.50 32.00 -0.26
C ILE A 234 4.89 31.17 -1.39
N ALA A 235 4.18 30.07 -1.10
CA ALA A 235 3.48 29.29 -2.12
C ALA A 235 2.37 30.09 -2.83
N VAL A 236 1.67 30.98 -2.12
CA VAL A 236 0.70 31.92 -2.73
C VAL A 236 1.42 32.89 -3.66
N LEU A 237 2.51 33.52 -3.22
CA LEU A 237 3.28 34.49 -4.01
C LEU A 237 3.93 33.85 -5.25
N ASP A 238 4.38 32.60 -5.16
CA ASP A 238 4.91 31.84 -6.31
C ASP A 238 3.83 31.30 -7.25
N SER A 239 2.58 31.19 -6.79
CA SER A 239 1.48 30.67 -7.61
C SER A 239 1.30 31.46 -8.91
N GLN A 240 0.87 30.76 -9.96
CA GLN A 240 0.51 31.43 -11.22
C GLN A 240 -0.66 32.40 -10.99
N SER A 241 -1.70 31.98 -10.25
CA SER A 241 -2.87 32.81 -9.95
C SER A 241 -2.51 34.16 -9.34
N TRP A 242 -1.53 34.23 -8.44
CA TRP A 242 -1.09 35.50 -7.84
C TRP A 242 -0.36 36.40 -8.86
N GLY A 243 0.58 35.83 -9.63
CA GLY A 243 1.28 36.57 -10.68
C GLY A 243 0.30 37.13 -11.72
N ASP A 244 -0.61 36.29 -12.20
CA ASP A 244 -1.63 36.69 -13.17
C ASP A 244 -2.60 37.72 -12.56
N ALA A 245 -2.96 37.63 -11.27
CA ALA A 245 -3.79 38.63 -10.60
C ALA A 245 -3.10 40.00 -10.43
N ILE A 246 -1.80 40.05 -10.15
CA ILE A 246 -1.05 41.31 -10.09
C ILE A 246 -0.92 41.94 -11.50
N LEU A 247 -0.61 41.14 -12.52
CA LEU A 247 -0.53 41.62 -13.92
C LEU A 247 -1.90 42.15 -14.40
N ASN A 248 -2.98 41.41 -14.14
CA ASN A 248 -4.32 41.76 -14.62
C ASN A 248 -5.11 42.68 -13.69
N ALA A 249 -4.55 43.14 -12.57
CA ALA A 249 -5.23 44.03 -11.62
C ALA A 249 -5.86 45.24 -12.35
N PRO A 250 -7.17 45.49 -12.23
CA PRO A 250 -7.85 46.56 -12.96
C PRO A 250 -7.62 47.96 -12.34
N PHE A 251 -6.72 48.05 -11.38
CA PHE A 251 -6.34 49.25 -10.63
C PHE A 251 -4.81 49.46 -10.65
N GLU A 252 -4.37 50.62 -10.16
CA GLU A 252 -2.95 51.00 -10.03
C GLU A 252 -2.40 50.61 -8.65
N PHE A 253 -1.22 49.99 -8.64
CA PHE A 253 -0.45 49.79 -7.41
C PHE A 253 0.47 50.98 -7.18
N THR A 254 0.58 51.46 -5.94
CA THR A 254 1.34 52.68 -5.61
C THR A 254 2.14 52.55 -4.33
N ASN A 255 3.28 53.23 -4.28
CA ASN A 255 4.11 53.37 -3.07
C ASN A 255 4.96 54.65 -3.12
N SER A 256 4.97 55.44 -2.05
CA SER A 256 5.82 56.63 -1.89
C SER A 256 6.62 56.57 -0.59
N SER A 257 7.89 57.00 -0.61
CA SER A 257 8.72 57.08 0.59
C SER A 257 8.32 58.19 1.58
N THR A 258 7.39 59.07 1.22
CA THR A 258 6.91 60.16 2.09
C THR A 258 5.79 59.70 3.01
N ASP A 259 5.90 59.96 4.31
CA ASP A 259 4.75 59.91 5.23
C ASP A 259 3.63 60.85 4.75
N CYS A 260 2.39 60.41 4.90
CA CYS A 260 1.18 61.17 4.59
C CYS A 260 0.12 61.15 5.71
N ASP A 261 0.35 60.46 6.84
CA ASP A 261 -0.63 60.38 7.94
C ASP A 261 -0.92 61.79 8.50
N ASN A 262 0.12 62.63 8.57
CA ASN A 262 0.00 64.03 8.97
C ASN A 262 -0.59 64.94 7.87
N ASP A 263 -0.35 64.64 6.59
CA ASP A 263 -0.69 65.47 5.44
C ASP A 263 -1.26 64.63 4.29
N SER A 264 -2.59 64.55 4.24
CA SER A 264 -3.32 63.73 3.27
C SER A 264 -3.15 64.21 1.82
N SER A 265 -2.60 65.40 1.57
CA SER A 265 -2.29 65.86 0.21
C SER A 265 -1.07 65.16 -0.39
N LYS A 266 -0.31 64.40 0.42
CA LYS A 266 0.82 63.57 0.01
C LYS A 266 0.49 62.08 -0.08
N CYS A 267 -0.75 61.67 0.20
CA CYS A 267 -1.14 60.27 0.12
C CYS A 267 -1.34 59.88 -1.35
N VAL A 268 -0.68 58.80 -1.79
CA VAL A 268 -0.66 58.33 -3.19
C VAL A 268 -1.57 57.11 -3.39
N ASN A 269 -2.55 56.92 -2.51
CA ASN A 269 -3.50 55.82 -2.58
C ASN A 269 -4.52 56.04 -3.71
N PRO A 270 -4.87 55.00 -4.50
CA PRO A 270 -5.84 55.14 -5.57
C PRO A 270 -7.24 55.52 -5.07
N GLY A 271 -7.97 56.26 -5.90
CA GLY A 271 -9.39 56.54 -5.71
C GLY A 271 -10.26 55.28 -5.68
N VAL A 272 -11.56 55.44 -5.40
CA VAL A 272 -12.55 54.33 -5.39
C VAL A 272 -12.58 53.56 -6.72
N ASN A 273 -12.26 54.24 -7.83
CA ASN A 273 -12.11 53.67 -9.18
C ASN A 273 -10.78 52.95 -9.43
N GLY A 274 -9.91 52.81 -8.42
CA GLY A 274 -8.61 52.15 -8.54
C GLY A 274 -7.56 52.93 -9.32
N ARG A 275 -7.68 54.26 -9.44
CA ARG A 275 -6.69 55.14 -10.13
C ARG A 275 -6.25 56.29 -9.25
N VAL A 276 -5.00 56.72 -9.38
CA VAL A 276 -4.49 57.93 -8.70
C VAL A 276 -4.82 59.22 -9.46
N ASP A 277 -4.55 60.40 -8.88
CA ASP A 277 -4.66 61.64 -9.65
C ASP A 277 -3.56 61.68 -10.73
N SER A 278 -4.03 61.65 -11.97
CA SER A 278 -3.24 61.77 -13.20
C SER A 278 -2.25 62.94 -13.26
N LYS A 279 -2.37 63.97 -12.42
CA LYS A 279 -1.53 65.17 -12.46
C LYS A 279 -0.37 65.18 -11.46
N VAL A 280 -0.45 64.38 -10.40
CA VAL A 280 0.47 64.49 -9.25
C VAL A 280 1.17 63.16 -8.96
N ASP A 281 0.43 62.05 -9.03
CA ASP A 281 0.86 60.81 -8.38
C ASP A 281 1.35 59.73 -9.36
N GLN A 282 1.33 59.99 -10.67
CA GLN A 282 1.73 59.01 -11.69
C GLN A 282 3.16 58.47 -11.51
N GLN A 283 4.06 59.27 -10.91
CA GLN A 283 5.43 58.85 -10.61
C GLN A 283 5.53 57.77 -9.51
N TYR A 284 4.49 57.59 -8.70
CA TYR A 284 4.44 56.60 -7.62
C TYR A 284 3.75 55.29 -8.05
N ILE A 285 3.28 55.20 -9.30
CA ILE A 285 2.68 53.99 -9.85
C ILE A 285 3.78 52.93 -10.05
N LEU A 286 3.59 51.78 -9.41
CA LEU A 286 4.51 50.66 -9.45
C LEU A 286 4.33 49.84 -10.73
N ASN A 287 5.46 49.39 -11.28
CA ASN A 287 5.44 48.41 -12.35
C ASN A 287 4.96 47.04 -11.81
N LYS A 288 3.89 46.50 -12.38
CA LYS A 288 3.28 45.22 -11.96
C LYS A 288 4.23 44.02 -12.01
N GLN A 289 5.07 43.92 -13.03
CA GLN A 289 6.10 42.88 -13.10
C GLN A 289 7.20 43.12 -12.05
N GLY A 290 7.53 44.39 -11.77
CA GLY A 290 8.41 44.78 -10.66
C GLY A 290 7.91 44.31 -9.29
N ILE A 291 6.61 44.44 -9.01
CA ILE A 291 5.99 43.92 -7.78
C ILE A 291 6.18 42.40 -7.68
N ILE A 292 5.88 41.66 -8.75
CA ILE A 292 6.05 40.20 -8.79
C ILE A 292 7.50 39.82 -8.54
N ASN A 293 8.44 40.50 -9.20
CA ASN A 293 9.87 40.24 -9.06
C ASN A 293 10.38 40.56 -7.64
N ASN A 294 9.88 41.61 -6.98
CA ASN A 294 10.27 41.97 -5.61
C ASN A 294 9.79 40.93 -4.60
N PHE A 295 8.49 40.60 -4.61
CA PHE A 295 7.96 39.58 -3.70
C PHE A 295 8.60 38.20 -3.93
N ARG A 296 8.95 37.86 -5.17
CA ARG A 296 9.66 36.61 -5.52
C ARG A 296 11.21 36.66 -5.39
N LYS A 297 11.78 37.79 -4.96
CA LYS A 297 13.21 37.90 -4.64
C LYS A 297 13.53 37.07 -3.39
N LYS A 298 14.70 36.42 -3.36
CA LYS A 298 15.25 35.79 -2.14
C LYS A 298 15.23 36.81 -1.00
N ILE A 299 14.79 36.39 0.19
CA ILE A 299 14.87 37.19 1.41
C ILE A 299 15.29 36.30 2.59
N GLU A 300 16.15 36.84 3.46
CA GLU A 300 16.42 36.24 4.77
C GLU A 300 15.66 37.01 5.86
N ILE A 301 14.81 36.33 6.62
CA ILE A 301 14.02 36.93 7.70
C ILE A 301 14.49 36.40 9.06
N ASP A 302 14.83 37.32 9.95
CA ASP A 302 14.92 37.06 11.38
C ASP A 302 13.51 37.21 11.96
N ALA A 303 12.84 36.08 12.20
CA ALA A 303 11.51 36.03 12.77
C ALA A 303 11.56 36.21 14.29
N VAL A 304 10.63 36.98 14.86
CA VAL A 304 10.55 37.30 16.29
C VAL A 304 9.11 37.07 16.77
N VAL A 305 8.93 36.48 17.96
CA VAL A 305 7.60 36.44 18.60
C VAL A 305 7.46 37.67 19.50
N LEU A 306 6.47 38.51 19.23
CA LEU A 306 6.16 39.70 20.03
C LEU A 306 5.29 39.34 21.25
N LYS A 307 5.28 40.23 22.24
CA LYS A 307 4.51 40.12 23.48
C LYS A 307 4.30 41.51 24.10
N ASN A 308 3.06 42.00 24.17
CA ASN A 308 2.74 43.29 24.79
C ASN A 308 3.50 44.47 24.13
N SER A 309 3.73 44.40 22.81
CA SER A 309 4.47 45.42 22.05
C SER A 309 3.64 46.69 21.80
N GLY A 310 2.32 46.60 21.94
CA GLY A 310 1.36 47.63 21.56
C GLY A 310 0.88 47.53 20.11
N VAL A 311 1.41 46.57 19.35
CA VAL A 311 1.04 46.27 17.95
C VAL A 311 0.96 44.76 17.72
N VAL A 312 0.13 44.34 16.78
CA VAL A 312 -0.05 42.91 16.46
C VAL A 312 1.16 42.34 15.69
N GLY A 313 1.84 43.20 14.92
CA GLY A 313 3.06 42.88 14.18
C GLY A 313 4.01 44.07 14.12
N LEU A 314 5.23 43.83 13.64
CA LEU A 314 6.23 44.85 13.32
C LEU A 314 7.25 44.28 12.33
N ALA A 315 7.68 45.04 11.34
CA ALA A 315 8.74 44.61 10.43
C ALA A 315 9.61 45.74 9.90
N ASN A 316 10.85 45.39 9.56
CA ASN A 316 11.77 46.24 8.80
C ASN A 316 12.38 45.44 7.64
N GLY A 317 12.54 46.09 6.49
CA GLY A 317 13.39 45.63 5.39
C GLY A 317 14.75 46.34 5.41
N TYR A 318 15.80 45.64 5.00
CA TYR A 318 17.17 46.15 4.93
C TYR A 318 17.85 45.73 3.61
N GLY A 319 18.88 46.49 3.22
CA GLY A 319 19.57 46.31 1.94
C GLY A 319 18.79 46.89 0.75
N ASN A 320 19.21 46.57 -0.47
CA ASN A 320 18.51 46.98 -1.68
C ASN A 320 17.27 46.09 -1.88
N ASP A 321 16.07 46.64 -1.73
CA ASP A 321 14.79 45.96 -1.98
C ASP A 321 14.64 44.62 -1.24
N GLY A 322 14.76 44.64 0.09
CA GLY A 322 14.33 43.52 0.94
C GLY A 322 15.13 42.22 0.80
N GLU A 323 16.46 42.30 0.84
CA GLU A 323 17.34 41.11 0.84
C GLU A 323 17.43 40.44 2.22
N TYR A 324 17.32 41.26 3.27
CA TYR A 324 17.22 40.84 4.66
C TYR A 324 16.10 41.65 5.35
N GLY A 325 15.41 41.03 6.30
CA GLY A 325 14.36 41.68 7.07
C GLY A 325 14.21 41.12 8.47
N THR A 326 13.52 41.86 9.32
CA THR A 326 13.04 41.40 10.63
C THR A 326 11.52 41.40 10.59
N LEU A 327 10.90 40.33 11.11
CA LEU A 327 9.44 40.17 11.13
C LEU A 327 8.99 39.69 12.51
N GLY A 328 8.42 40.60 13.28
CA GLY A 328 7.81 40.37 14.58
C GLY A 328 6.30 40.19 14.47
N VAL A 329 5.75 39.16 15.13
CA VAL A 329 4.30 38.92 15.21
C VAL A 329 3.93 38.48 16.63
N GLU A 330 2.84 39.01 17.20
CA GLU A 330 2.35 38.54 18.51
C GLU A 330 1.81 37.11 18.41
N ALA A 331 2.10 36.26 19.41
CA ALA A 331 1.85 34.82 19.33
C ALA A 331 0.41 34.44 18.94
N TYR A 332 -0.61 35.12 19.49
CA TYR A 332 -2.01 34.83 19.18
C TYR A 332 -2.40 35.15 17.72
N ALA A 333 -1.63 36.00 17.02
CA ALA A 333 -1.90 36.38 15.64
C ALA A 333 -1.40 35.32 14.63
N LEU A 334 -0.60 34.34 15.11
CA LEU A 334 -0.18 33.17 14.34
C LEU A 334 -1.20 32.02 14.41
N GLU A 335 -2.17 32.08 15.34
CA GLU A 335 -3.17 31.03 15.55
C GLU A 335 -3.97 30.74 14.26
N PRO A 336 -3.93 29.51 13.71
CA PRO A 336 -4.58 29.21 12.43
C PRO A 336 -6.10 29.46 12.42
N GLN A 337 -6.78 29.34 13.57
CA GLN A 337 -8.23 29.63 13.68
C GLN A 337 -8.54 31.12 13.55
N LYS A 338 -7.60 31.99 13.93
CA LYS A 338 -7.73 33.43 13.78
C LYS A 338 -7.54 33.85 12.32
N LEU A 339 -6.54 33.29 11.65
CA LEU A 339 -6.21 33.57 10.24
C LEU A 339 -7.16 32.92 9.22
N PHE A 340 -7.64 31.70 9.50
CA PHE A 340 -8.41 30.86 8.55
C PHE A 340 -9.78 30.42 9.08
N GLY A 341 -10.26 31.07 10.15
CA GLY A 341 -11.56 30.82 10.76
C GLY A 341 -11.66 29.49 11.51
N ASN A 342 -12.77 29.30 12.23
CA ASN A 342 -13.03 28.09 13.02
C ASN A 342 -13.03 26.78 12.20
N ASN A 343 -13.26 26.86 10.88
CA ASN A 343 -13.24 25.73 9.96
C ASN A 343 -11.87 25.50 9.29
N LEU A 344 -10.89 26.39 9.52
CA LEU A 344 -9.55 26.41 8.91
C LEU A 344 -9.56 26.47 7.37
N LYS A 345 -10.64 27.01 6.78
CA LYS A 345 -10.87 27.09 5.32
C LYS A 345 -11.31 28.47 4.83
N THR A 346 -11.44 29.46 5.71
CA THR A 346 -12.00 30.77 5.37
C THR A 346 -11.10 31.88 5.92
N ILE A 347 -10.39 32.58 5.05
CA ILE A 347 -9.47 33.65 5.42
C ILE A 347 -10.22 34.75 6.18
N ASN A 348 -9.73 35.10 7.36
CA ASN A 348 -10.05 36.38 7.98
C ASN A 348 -9.09 37.44 7.46
N LEU A 349 -9.58 38.31 6.56
CA LEU A 349 -8.78 39.39 6.00
C LEU A 349 -8.28 40.36 7.08
N GLU A 350 -9.05 40.59 8.15
CA GLU A 350 -8.67 41.53 9.21
C GLU A 350 -7.43 41.08 10.00
N ASP A 351 -7.26 39.78 10.20
CA ASP A 351 -6.10 39.24 10.90
C ASP A 351 -4.94 38.99 9.93
N LEU A 352 -5.22 38.39 8.76
CA LEU A 352 -4.19 38.08 7.76
C LEU A 352 -3.55 39.34 7.16
N ARG A 353 -4.28 40.46 7.04
CA ARG A 353 -3.72 41.73 6.53
C ARG A 353 -2.53 42.19 7.36
N THR A 354 -2.51 41.96 8.67
CA THR A 354 -1.38 42.33 9.54
C THR A 354 -0.11 41.63 9.07
N ILE A 355 -0.18 40.32 8.84
CA ILE A 355 0.98 39.54 8.40
C ILE A 355 1.46 39.99 7.02
N LEU A 356 0.53 40.25 6.09
CA LEU A 356 0.83 40.74 4.74
C LEU A 356 1.39 42.17 4.74
N HIS A 357 0.89 43.03 5.64
CA HIS A 357 1.36 44.40 5.87
C HIS A 357 2.81 44.39 6.33
N GLU A 358 3.11 43.69 7.42
CA GLU A 358 4.48 43.59 7.94
C GLU A 358 5.43 42.92 6.94
N PHE A 359 5.01 41.85 6.28
CA PHE A 359 5.84 41.22 5.23
C PHE A 359 6.13 42.19 4.07
N SER A 360 5.22 43.11 3.75
CA SER A 360 5.45 44.14 2.72
C SER A 360 6.52 45.16 3.13
N HIS A 361 6.65 45.48 4.43
CA HIS A 361 7.78 46.27 4.93
C HIS A 361 9.12 45.56 4.77
N THR A 362 9.17 44.23 4.96
CA THR A 362 10.39 43.46 4.66
C THR A 362 10.82 43.55 3.19
N LYS A 363 9.88 43.90 2.29
CA LYS A 363 10.09 44.10 0.84
C LYS A 363 10.26 45.57 0.43
N GLY A 364 10.43 46.49 1.39
CA GLY A 364 10.71 47.91 1.14
C GLY A 364 9.48 48.77 0.81
N TYR A 365 8.27 48.25 0.97
CA TYR A 365 7.05 49.04 0.84
C TYR A 365 6.76 49.83 2.14
N THR A 366 6.05 50.94 2.01
CA THR A 366 5.78 51.91 3.09
C THR A 366 4.27 52.02 3.34
N HIS A 367 3.85 52.77 4.36
CA HIS A 367 2.44 53.05 4.64
C HIS A 367 1.71 53.90 3.58
N ASN A 368 2.43 54.57 2.67
CA ASN A 368 1.85 55.51 1.72
C ASN A 368 1.70 54.87 0.33
N GLY A 369 0.47 54.48 0.00
CA GLY A 369 0.11 53.72 -1.20
C GLY A 369 -0.82 52.57 -0.84
N ASN A 370 -0.89 51.54 -1.68
CA ASN A 370 -1.76 50.37 -1.49
C ASN A 370 -1.01 49.02 -1.44
N MET A 371 0.26 49.06 -1.01
CA MET A 371 1.12 47.87 -0.88
C MET A 371 1.15 47.28 0.54
N THR A 372 1.11 48.12 1.58
CA THR A 372 1.07 47.68 2.99
C THR A 372 -0.34 47.76 3.58
N TYR A 373 -1.16 48.68 3.08
CA TYR A 373 -2.58 48.85 3.38
C TYR A 373 -3.38 48.76 2.07
N GLN A 374 -4.71 48.72 2.15
CA GLN A 374 -5.59 48.83 0.98
C GLN A 374 -5.99 50.28 0.72
N ARG A 375 -6.15 51.08 1.79
CA ARG A 375 -6.45 52.54 1.77
C ARG A 375 -7.52 52.95 0.76
N VAL A 376 -8.62 52.20 0.69
CA VAL A 376 -9.73 52.50 -0.22
C VAL A 376 -10.53 53.69 0.32
N PRO A 377 -10.72 54.78 -0.44
CA PRO A 377 -11.48 55.93 0.03
C PRO A 377 -12.94 55.57 0.32
N THR A 378 -13.43 55.93 1.50
CA THR A 378 -14.81 55.65 1.94
C THR A 378 -15.85 56.61 1.35
N GLY A 379 -15.40 57.71 0.73
CA GLY A 379 -16.24 58.84 0.34
C GLY A 379 -16.68 59.74 1.51
N GLN A 380 -16.26 59.41 2.74
CA GLN A 380 -16.50 60.22 3.94
C GLN A 380 -15.28 61.06 4.29
N ASN A 381 -15.48 62.07 5.14
CA ASN A 381 -14.40 62.83 5.77
C ASN A 381 -14.40 62.58 7.28
N GLU A 382 -13.22 62.45 7.88
CA GLU A 382 -13.02 62.32 9.32
C GLU A 382 -12.05 63.41 9.78
N ASN A 383 -12.43 64.19 10.81
CA ASN A 383 -11.67 65.33 11.32
C ASN A 383 -11.22 66.33 10.23
N GLY A 384 -12.01 66.48 9.17
CA GLY A 384 -11.73 67.39 8.04
C GLY A 384 -10.79 66.82 6.96
N LYS A 385 -10.30 65.58 7.11
CA LYS A 385 -9.51 64.87 6.09
C LYS A 385 -10.36 63.81 5.36
N PRO A 386 -10.07 63.45 4.09
CA PRO A 386 -10.66 62.29 3.45
C PRO A 386 -10.37 61.01 4.24
N LYS A 387 -11.40 60.18 4.46
CA LYS A 387 -11.30 58.91 5.19
C LYS A 387 -11.11 57.75 4.22
N ASP A 388 -10.05 56.98 4.40
CA ASP A 388 -9.83 55.67 3.78
C ASP A 388 -10.20 54.51 4.73
N SER A 389 -10.20 53.28 4.20
CA SER A 389 -10.39 52.05 4.97
C SER A 389 -9.73 50.87 4.27
N ASP A 390 -9.26 49.92 5.07
CA ASP A 390 -9.04 48.54 4.64
C ASP A 390 -10.35 47.75 4.64
N GLY A 391 -10.30 46.52 4.12
CA GLY A 391 -11.43 45.59 4.04
C GLY A 391 -12.45 45.89 2.95
N LEU A 392 -12.38 47.08 2.33
CA LEU A 392 -13.25 47.48 1.23
C LEU A 392 -12.67 47.08 -0.14
N PRO A 393 -13.54 46.76 -1.13
CA PRO A 393 -13.14 46.58 -2.52
C PRO A 393 -13.07 47.91 -3.28
N TYR A 394 -12.34 47.94 -4.41
CA TYR A 394 -12.47 49.00 -5.41
C TYR A 394 -13.71 48.79 -6.31
N ASN A 395 -14.31 49.88 -6.77
CA ASN A 395 -15.34 49.88 -7.80
C ASN A 395 -14.80 50.53 -9.07
N VAL A 396 -14.22 49.70 -9.94
CA VAL A 396 -13.56 50.08 -11.19
C VAL A 396 -14.50 50.10 -12.39
N CYS A 397 -15.81 49.91 -12.22
CA CYS A 397 -16.77 49.83 -13.34
C CYS A 397 -16.80 51.07 -14.24
N SER A 398 -16.34 52.23 -13.76
CA SER A 398 -16.22 53.45 -14.57
C SER A 398 -15.14 53.37 -15.67
N LEU A 399 -14.25 52.37 -15.61
CA LEU A 399 -13.09 52.23 -16.51
C LEU A 399 -13.26 51.13 -17.58
N TYR A 400 -14.26 50.26 -17.45
CA TYR A 400 -14.36 49.04 -18.25
C TYR A 400 -15.79 48.78 -18.74
N GLY A 401 -15.93 48.26 -19.96
CA GLY A 401 -17.21 47.82 -20.54
C GLY A 401 -18.08 48.93 -21.17
N GLY A 402 -17.72 50.20 -21.02
CA GLY A 402 -18.32 51.31 -21.77
C GLY A 402 -17.88 51.39 -23.24
N GLN A 403 -18.56 52.21 -24.04
CA GLN A 403 -18.22 52.42 -25.45
C GLN A 403 -16.80 53.01 -25.58
N GLY A 404 -15.90 52.29 -26.27
CA GLY A 404 -14.49 52.67 -26.43
C GLY A 404 -13.59 52.33 -25.24
N GLN A 405 -14.10 51.66 -24.21
CA GLN A 405 -13.31 51.17 -23.08
C GLN A 405 -12.87 49.71 -23.29
N SER A 406 -11.81 49.30 -22.60
CA SER A 406 -11.38 47.90 -22.55
C SER A 406 -12.41 47.01 -21.86
N ALA A 407 -12.42 45.73 -22.20
CA ALA A 407 -13.14 44.72 -21.42
C ALA A 407 -12.57 44.61 -20.00
N PHE A 408 -13.43 44.32 -19.02
CA PHE A 408 -13.01 44.05 -17.65
C PHE A 408 -12.16 42.76 -17.60
N PRO A 409 -11.00 42.72 -16.90
CA PRO A 409 -10.06 41.59 -16.95
C PRO A 409 -10.50 40.39 -16.09
N SER A 410 -11.67 39.81 -16.41
CA SER A 410 -12.22 38.62 -15.76
C SER A 410 -11.85 37.30 -16.47
N ASN A 411 -11.45 37.35 -17.74
CA ASN A 411 -11.41 36.18 -18.64
C ASN A 411 -10.02 35.52 -18.74
N TYR A 412 -9.24 35.50 -17.67
CA TYR A 412 -8.00 34.71 -17.58
C TYR A 412 -8.17 33.51 -16.63
N PRO A 413 -7.39 32.41 -16.79
CA PRO A 413 -7.52 31.24 -15.93
C PRO A 413 -7.36 31.59 -14.45
N ASN A 414 -8.23 31.05 -13.59
CA ASN A 414 -8.23 31.33 -12.15
C ASN A 414 -8.30 32.84 -11.80
N SER A 415 -8.91 33.69 -12.63
CA SER A 415 -9.14 35.10 -12.26
C SER A 415 -9.91 35.23 -10.94
N ILE A 416 -9.47 36.15 -10.10
CA ILE A 416 -10.17 36.59 -8.87
C ILE A 416 -11.10 37.80 -9.14
N TYR A 417 -11.02 38.40 -10.32
CA TYR A 417 -11.76 39.60 -10.69
C TYR A 417 -13.07 39.21 -11.39
N HIS A 418 -14.11 38.96 -10.61
CA HIS A 418 -15.41 38.51 -11.12
C HIS A 418 -16.40 39.67 -11.37
N ASN A 419 -16.26 40.78 -10.64
CA ASN A 419 -17.18 41.91 -10.68
C ASN A 419 -16.38 43.23 -10.62
N CYS A 420 -16.66 44.17 -11.53
CA CYS A 420 -15.98 45.47 -11.53
C CYS A 420 -16.35 46.36 -10.34
N ALA A 421 -17.46 46.08 -9.64
CA ALA A 421 -17.88 46.82 -8.46
C ALA A 421 -17.31 46.26 -7.14
N ASP A 422 -16.66 45.09 -7.20
CA ASP A 422 -16.19 44.31 -6.06
C ASP A 422 -14.81 43.71 -6.39
N VAL A 423 -13.82 44.58 -6.53
CA VAL A 423 -12.43 44.22 -6.84
C VAL A 423 -11.60 44.20 -5.56
N PRO A 424 -10.92 43.09 -5.21
CA PRO A 424 -10.00 43.04 -4.07
C PRO A 424 -8.91 44.11 -4.18
N ALA A 425 -8.87 45.04 -3.21
CA ALA A 425 -8.04 46.24 -3.28
C ALA A 425 -6.62 46.03 -2.75
N GLY A 426 -5.63 46.65 -3.41
CA GLY A 426 -4.23 46.66 -2.99
C GLY A 426 -3.55 45.27 -3.00
N PHE A 427 -2.30 45.21 -2.56
CA PHE A 427 -1.55 43.95 -2.45
C PHE A 427 -2.21 42.99 -1.45
N LEU A 428 -2.67 43.50 -0.30
CA LEU A 428 -3.34 42.73 0.75
C LEU A 428 -4.59 42.01 0.22
N GLY A 429 -5.52 42.74 -0.42
CA GLY A 429 -6.78 42.18 -0.90
C GLY A 429 -6.58 41.17 -2.03
N VAL A 430 -5.71 41.48 -3.01
CA VAL A 430 -5.37 40.55 -4.10
C VAL A 430 -4.74 39.27 -3.55
N THR A 431 -3.78 39.39 -2.63
CA THR A 431 -3.08 38.24 -2.06
C THR A 431 -4.01 37.37 -1.22
N ALA A 432 -4.88 37.96 -0.40
CA ALA A 432 -5.88 37.23 0.37
C ALA A 432 -6.91 36.52 -0.53
N ALA A 433 -7.38 37.18 -1.61
CA ALA A 433 -8.32 36.56 -2.55
C ALA A 433 -7.72 35.34 -3.27
N VAL A 434 -6.46 35.43 -3.72
CA VAL A 434 -5.75 34.28 -4.31
C VAL A 434 -5.46 33.20 -3.27
N TRP A 435 -5.07 33.57 -2.05
CA TRP A 435 -4.86 32.60 -0.96
C TRP A 435 -6.16 31.82 -0.67
N GLN A 436 -7.32 32.48 -0.61
CA GLN A 436 -8.61 31.81 -0.44
C GLN A 436 -8.94 30.87 -1.61
N GLN A 437 -8.64 31.28 -2.85
CA GLN A 437 -8.79 30.44 -4.03
C GLN A 437 -7.92 29.17 -3.93
N LEU A 438 -6.65 29.30 -3.52
CA LEU A 438 -5.73 28.17 -3.40
C LEU A 438 -6.12 27.23 -2.24
N ILE A 439 -6.70 27.75 -1.15
CA ILE A 439 -7.34 26.93 -0.09
C ILE A 439 -8.49 26.12 -0.69
N ASN A 440 -9.39 26.76 -1.44
CA ASN A 440 -10.54 26.09 -2.07
C ASN A 440 -10.12 25.01 -3.08
N GLN A 441 -8.94 25.16 -3.70
CA GLN A 441 -8.35 24.22 -4.66
C GLN A 441 -7.46 23.14 -4.00
N ASN A 442 -7.24 23.19 -2.67
CA ASN A 442 -6.25 22.36 -1.96
C ASN A 442 -4.82 22.43 -2.56
N ALA A 443 -4.46 23.61 -3.10
CA ALA A 443 -3.25 23.85 -3.87
C ALA A 443 -2.08 24.43 -3.04
N LEU A 444 -2.25 24.54 -1.71
CA LEU A 444 -1.22 25.03 -0.79
C LEU A 444 -0.47 23.88 -0.11
N PRO A 445 0.82 24.05 0.24
CA PRO A 445 1.55 23.05 1.02
C PRO A 445 0.83 22.62 2.30
N ILE A 446 0.36 23.59 3.10
CA ILE A 446 -0.32 23.35 4.38
C ILE A 446 -1.83 23.50 4.22
N ASP A 447 -2.53 22.37 4.23
CA ASP A 447 -3.97 22.23 4.50
C ASP A 447 -4.19 22.15 6.02
N TYR A 448 -4.43 23.31 6.64
CA TYR A 448 -4.66 23.44 8.09
C TYR A 448 -5.85 22.61 8.58
N ALA A 449 -6.90 22.46 7.76
CA ALA A 449 -8.12 21.75 8.14
C ALA A 449 -7.95 20.23 8.28
N ASN A 450 -6.81 19.68 7.84
CA ASN A 450 -6.51 18.26 7.79
C ASN A 450 -5.32 17.86 8.70
N LEU A 451 -4.69 18.82 9.39
CA LEU A 451 -3.55 18.54 10.28
C LEU A 451 -3.94 17.72 11.51
N SER A 452 -5.19 17.78 11.95
CA SER A 452 -5.73 16.99 13.06
C SER A 452 -5.84 15.48 12.76
N ALA A 453 -5.81 15.08 11.48
CA ALA A 453 -5.80 13.67 11.07
C ALA A 453 -4.40 13.02 11.17
N GLN A 454 -3.35 13.79 11.44
CA GLN A 454 -1.97 13.28 11.51
C GLN A 454 -1.72 12.52 12.81
N THR A 455 -1.37 11.23 12.70
CA THR A 455 -0.94 10.38 13.83
C THR A 455 0.19 11.05 14.62
N ASN A 456 0.06 11.13 15.94
CA ASN A 456 1.16 11.53 16.80
C ASN A 456 1.99 10.30 17.20
N TYR A 457 3.27 10.29 16.83
CA TYR A 457 4.20 9.19 17.14
C TYR A 457 4.83 9.29 18.54
N ASN A 458 4.51 10.33 19.33
CA ASN A 458 5.04 10.56 20.68
C ASN A 458 6.58 10.56 20.73
N LEU A 459 7.19 11.38 19.85
CA LEU A 459 8.65 11.48 19.74
C LEU A 459 9.28 12.02 21.03
N ASN A 460 10.51 11.56 21.32
CA ASN A 460 11.27 12.04 22.45
C ASN A 460 11.62 13.53 22.32
N THR A 461 11.72 14.22 23.45
CA THR A 461 12.14 15.64 23.53
C THR A 461 13.63 15.85 23.24
N SER A 462 14.42 14.79 23.25
CA SER A 462 15.85 14.80 22.91
C SER A 462 16.30 13.48 22.25
N LEU A 463 17.36 13.55 21.47
CA LEU A 463 18.01 12.38 20.86
C LEU A 463 18.72 11.55 21.93
N ASN A 464 18.21 10.36 22.25
CA ASN A 464 18.87 9.45 23.19
C ASN A 464 20.09 8.75 22.53
N THR A 465 21.29 9.15 22.92
CA THR A 465 22.55 8.60 22.41
C THR A 465 22.82 7.15 22.84
N GLN A 466 22.20 6.66 23.92
CA GLN A 466 22.30 5.24 24.31
C GLN A 466 21.38 4.33 23.48
N ASP A 467 20.18 4.79 23.12
CA ASP A 467 19.29 4.04 22.20
C ASP A 467 19.85 4.03 20.76
N LEU A 468 20.54 5.11 20.37
CA LEU A 468 21.27 5.23 19.11
C LEU A 468 22.35 4.13 18.95
N ALA A 469 23.05 3.81 20.05
CA ALA A 469 24.09 2.77 20.09
C ALA A 469 23.49 1.36 20.23
N ASN A 470 22.56 1.14 21.16
CA ASN A 470 21.97 -0.18 21.42
C ASN A 470 21.17 -0.73 20.22
N SER A 471 20.58 0.14 19.40
CA SER A 471 19.86 -0.29 18.18
C SER A 471 20.78 -0.70 17.02
N MET A 472 22.08 -0.36 17.01
CA MET A 472 23.01 -0.87 15.98
C MET A 472 23.14 -2.41 16.07
N LEU A 473 23.24 -2.96 17.29
CA LEU A 473 23.41 -4.41 17.50
C LEU A 473 22.13 -5.22 17.20
N GLY A 474 20.95 -4.66 17.50
CA GLY A 474 19.67 -5.33 17.25
C GLY A 474 19.23 -5.37 15.78
N THR A 475 19.79 -4.50 14.92
CA THR A 475 19.30 -4.31 13.55
C THR A 475 19.78 -5.41 12.59
N ILE A 476 21.01 -5.91 12.74
CA ILE A 476 21.61 -6.94 11.86
C ILE A 476 20.75 -8.23 11.81
N GLN A 477 20.02 -8.55 12.89
CA GLN A 477 19.12 -9.71 12.92
C GLN A 477 17.73 -9.45 12.31
N LYS A 478 17.30 -8.20 12.15
CA LYS A 478 15.96 -7.85 11.62
C LYS A 478 15.93 -7.57 10.12
N THR A 479 17.05 -7.20 9.50
CA THR A 479 17.13 -6.95 8.04
C THR A 479 16.70 -8.16 7.19
N PHE A 480 16.76 -9.37 7.75
CA PHE A 480 16.31 -10.62 7.10
C PHE A 480 14.80 -10.91 7.18
N VAL A 481 14.00 -10.08 7.86
CA VAL A 481 12.54 -10.28 8.01
C VAL A 481 11.75 -9.13 7.39
N THR A 482 12.10 -8.76 6.16
CA THR A 482 11.20 -7.97 5.31
C THR A 482 9.97 -8.79 4.95
N SER A 483 8.79 -8.18 5.08
CA SER A 483 7.48 -8.80 4.83
C SER A 483 7.29 -9.20 3.37
N SER A 484 7.79 -10.38 2.99
CA SER A 484 7.61 -10.94 1.65
C SER A 484 6.23 -11.57 1.50
N VAL A 485 5.39 -10.97 0.65
CA VAL A 485 4.12 -11.59 0.22
C VAL A 485 4.46 -12.76 -0.70
N THR A 486 4.57 -13.95 -0.10
CA THR A 486 4.87 -15.19 -0.83
C THR A 486 3.63 -15.65 -1.58
N ASN A 487 3.47 -15.14 -2.81
CA ASN A 487 2.40 -15.59 -3.69
C ASN A 487 2.75 -16.97 -4.26
N HIS A 488 1.91 -17.95 -3.93
CA HIS A 488 1.95 -19.27 -4.54
C HIS A 488 0.94 -19.34 -5.67
N TYR A 489 1.41 -19.56 -6.90
CA TYR A 489 0.55 -19.99 -7.99
C TYR A 489 1.00 -21.37 -8.49
N SER A 490 0.03 -22.21 -8.81
CA SER A 490 0.24 -23.58 -9.28
C SER A 490 -0.04 -23.65 -10.77
N SER A 491 0.92 -24.12 -11.57
CA SER A 491 0.63 -24.53 -12.95
C SER A 491 0.45 -26.05 -12.98
N SER A 492 -0.73 -26.51 -13.38
CA SER A 492 -1.07 -27.93 -13.48
C SER A 492 -1.05 -28.40 -14.94
N ALA A 493 -0.34 -29.51 -15.20
CA ALA A 493 -0.42 -30.24 -16.46
C ALA A 493 -1.03 -31.63 -16.18
N SER A 494 -2.04 -32.02 -16.97
CA SER A 494 -2.73 -33.30 -16.81
C SER A 494 -2.62 -34.15 -18.07
N GLN A 495 -2.27 -35.43 -17.92
CA GLN A 495 -2.21 -36.41 -19.00
C GLN A 495 -3.01 -37.66 -18.63
N SER A 496 -3.96 -38.03 -19.48
CA SER A 496 -4.68 -39.30 -19.36
C SER A 496 -3.83 -40.46 -19.87
N PHE A 497 -3.98 -41.64 -19.27
CA PHE A 497 -3.36 -42.87 -19.74
C PHE A 497 -4.33 -44.05 -19.69
N ARG A 498 -4.07 -45.01 -20.59
CA ARG A 498 -4.72 -46.32 -20.64
C ARG A 498 -3.61 -47.36 -20.80
N SER A 499 -3.59 -48.39 -19.98
CA SER A 499 -2.59 -49.46 -20.04
C SER A 499 -3.20 -50.81 -19.68
N PRO A 500 -2.83 -51.91 -20.37
CA PRO A 500 -3.30 -53.24 -20.00
C PRO A 500 -2.82 -53.62 -18.60
N ILE A 501 -3.66 -54.38 -17.89
CA ILE A 501 -3.34 -55.03 -16.62
C ILE A 501 -3.09 -56.50 -16.90
N LEU A 502 -2.03 -57.06 -16.32
CA LEU A 502 -1.82 -58.50 -16.23
C LEU A 502 -1.82 -58.89 -14.75
N GLY A 503 -2.66 -59.85 -14.38
CA GLY A 503 -2.83 -60.26 -13.00
C GLY A 503 -3.05 -61.75 -12.83
N VAL A 504 -2.94 -62.19 -11.58
CA VAL A 504 -3.23 -63.54 -11.10
C VAL A 504 -4.25 -63.47 -9.97
N ASN A 505 -5.09 -64.48 -9.84
CA ASN A 505 -6.02 -64.63 -8.73
C ASN A 505 -6.04 -66.07 -8.20
N ALA A 506 -6.33 -66.21 -6.91
CA ALA A 506 -6.56 -67.48 -6.24
C ALA A 506 -7.81 -67.37 -5.36
N LYS A 507 -8.64 -68.41 -5.36
CA LYS A 507 -9.86 -68.55 -4.58
C LYS A 507 -9.83 -69.86 -3.81
N ILE A 508 -10.37 -69.85 -2.60
CA ILE A 508 -10.63 -71.05 -1.81
C ILE A 508 -12.00 -70.93 -1.14
N GLY A 509 -12.80 -71.97 -1.20
CA GLY A 509 -14.16 -71.93 -0.68
C GLY A 509 -14.87 -73.27 -0.65
N TYR A 510 -16.19 -73.21 -0.49
CA TYR A 510 -17.07 -74.36 -0.52
C TYR A 510 -18.24 -74.07 -1.46
N GLN A 511 -18.69 -75.09 -2.19
CA GLN A 511 -19.87 -75.02 -3.05
C GLN A 511 -20.92 -76.03 -2.56
N ASN A 512 -22.16 -75.56 -2.40
CA ASN A 512 -23.31 -76.35 -1.94
C ASN A 512 -24.43 -76.27 -2.98
N TYR A 513 -24.78 -77.40 -3.59
CA TYR A 513 -25.88 -77.55 -4.52
C TYR A 513 -27.14 -78.00 -3.78
N PHE A 514 -28.22 -77.24 -3.94
CA PHE A 514 -29.53 -77.57 -3.38
C PHE A 514 -30.26 -78.59 -4.25
N ASN A 515 -29.92 -78.64 -5.54
CA ASN A 515 -30.36 -79.64 -6.52
C ASN A 515 -29.38 -79.64 -7.72
N ASP A 516 -29.66 -80.47 -8.73
CA ASP A 516 -28.76 -80.67 -9.88
C ASP A 516 -28.64 -79.43 -10.80
N PHE A 517 -29.44 -78.39 -10.59
CA PHE A 517 -29.42 -77.15 -11.37
C PHE A 517 -28.90 -75.95 -10.57
N ILE A 518 -29.20 -75.85 -9.27
CA ILE A 518 -28.94 -74.63 -8.47
C ILE A 518 -28.01 -74.94 -7.29
N GLY A 519 -26.94 -74.15 -7.18
CA GLY A 519 -26.05 -74.15 -6.03
C GLY A 519 -25.57 -72.77 -5.62
N LEU A 520 -24.86 -72.71 -4.50
CA LEU A 520 -24.27 -71.50 -3.93
C LEU A 520 -22.83 -71.79 -3.55
N ALA A 521 -21.89 -70.96 -4.02
CA ALA A 521 -20.49 -71.01 -3.62
C ALA A 521 -20.16 -69.79 -2.77
N TYR A 522 -19.41 -70.00 -1.68
CA TYR A 522 -18.83 -68.93 -0.86
C TYR A 522 -17.33 -69.17 -0.71
N TYR A 523 -16.53 -68.12 -0.90
CA TYR A 523 -15.08 -68.24 -1.02
C TYR A 523 -14.33 -66.99 -0.55
N GLY A 524 -13.12 -67.19 -0.05
CA GLY A 524 -12.08 -66.17 0.02
C GLY A 524 -11.37 -66.03 -1.32
N ILE A 525 -10.90 -64.83 -1.66
CA ILE A 525 -10.17 -64.53 -2.89
C ILE A 525 -9.00 -63.59 -2.62
N ILE A 526 -7.86 -63.87 -3.24
CA ILE A 526 -6.68 -63.00 -3.30
C ILE A 526 -6.34 -62.76 -4.78
N LYS A 527 -5.95 -61.53 -5.12
CA LYS A 527 -5.54 -61.13 -6.47
C LYS A 527 -4.26 -60.29 -6.42
N TYR A 528 -3.40 -60.45 -7.41
CA TYR A 528 -2.27 -59.55 -7.65
C TYR A 528 -2.28 -59.09 -9.11
N ASN A 529 -2.21 -57.79 -9.33
CA ASN A 529 -2.32 -57.15 -10.63
C ASN A 529 -1.13 -56.21 -10.85
N TYR A 530 -0.58 -56.23 -12.07
CA TYR A 530 0.54 -55.40 -12.48
C TYR A 530 0.24 -54.67 -13.79
N SER A 531 0.67 -53.42 -13.88
CA SER A 531 0.65 -52.61 -15.11
C SER A 531 1.81 -51.61 -15.11
N LYS A 532 2.17 -51.11 -16.30
CA LYS A 532 3.15 -50.04 -16.50
C LYS A 532 2.52 -48.95 -17.38
N ALA A 533 2.54 -47.71 -16.93
CA ALA A 533 2.04 -46.55 -17.68
C ALA A 533 2.86 -45.31 -17.32
N LEU A 534 3.04 -44.37 -18.26
CA LEU A 534 3.75 -43.10 -18.03
C LEU A 534 5.10 -43.27 -17.28
N ASN A 535 5.86 -44.30 -17.67
CA ASN A 535 7.13 -44.74 -17.04
C ASN A 535 7.08 -45.15 -15.54
N GLN A 536 5.89 -45.21 -14.92
CA GLN A 536 5.69 -45.70 -13.56
C GLN A 536 5.20 -47.16 -13.53
N LYS A 537 5.50 -47.84 -12.41
CA LYS A 537 5.01 -49.20 -12.10
C LYS A 537 3.76 -49.10 -11.23
N PHE A 538 2.72 -49.84 -11.58
CA PHE A 538 1.48 -49.94 -10.82
C PHE A 538 1.29 -51.38 -10.37
N GLN A 539 1.16 -51.57 -9.05
CA GLN A 539 0.88 -52.87 -8.44
C GLN A 539 -0.40 -52.74 -7.62
N GLN A 540 -1.32 -53.69 -7.78
CA GLN A 540 -2.56 -53.76 -7.01
C GLN A 540 -2.65 -55.16 -6.37
N LEU A 541 -2.63 -55.21 -5.04
CA LEU A 541 -2.91 -56.40 -4.25
C LEU A 541 -4.35 -56.30 -3.75
N SER A 542 -5.19 -57.28 -4.08
CA SER A 542 -6.58 -57.33 -3.64
C SER A 542 -6.83 -58.56 -2.78
N TYR A 543 -7.62 -58.43 -1.73
CA TYR A 543 -8.09 -59.58 -0.95
C TYR A 543 -9.52 -59.35 -0.46
N GLY A 544 -10.26 -60.44 -0.23
CA GLY A 544 -11.64 -60.36 0.22
C GLY A 544 -12.38 -61.67 0.10
N GLY A 545 -13.69 -61.60 -0.08
CA GLY A 545 -14.56 -62.77 -0.21
C GLY A 545 -15.74 -62.52 -1.13
N GLY A 546 -16.33 -63.60 -1.63
CA GLY A 546 -17.47 -63.54 -2.53
C GLY A 546 -18.46 -64.67 -2.34
N ILE A 547 -19.66 -64.45 -2.88
CA ILE A 547 -20.76 -65.41 -2.93
C ILE A 547 -21.27 -65.44 -4.38
N ASP A 548 -21.22 -66.61 -5.00
CA ASP A 548 -21.68 -66.85 -6.37
C ASP A 548 -22.88 -67.82 -6.35
N LEU A 549 -24.00 -67.44 -6.95
CA LEU A 549 -25.08 -68.34 -7.34
C LEU A 549 -24.61 -69.13 -8.57
N LEU A 550 -24.79 -70.45 -8.53
CA LEU A 550 -24.43 -71.38 -9.60
C LEU A 550 -25.71 -71.90 -10.25
N VAL A 551 -25.80 -71.83 -11.57
CA VAL A 551 -26.90 -72.37 -12.37
C VAL A 551 -26.34 -73.28 -13.46
N ASP A 552 -26.34 -74.58 -13.19
CA ASP A 552 -25.89 -75.62 -14.12
C ASP A 552 -27.04 -76.02 -15.06
N PHE A 553 -26.84 -75.86 -16.37
CA PHE A 553 -27.83 -76.22 -17.39
C PHE A 553 -27.73 -77.68 -17.82
N ILE A 554 -26.52 -78.22 -17.79
CA ILE A 554 -26.21 -79.60 -18.15
C ILE A 554 -25.49 -80.21 -16.95
N THR A 555 -26.05 -81.26 -16.37
CA THR A 555 -25.38 -82.09 -15.35
C THR A 555 -25.47 -83.54 -15.79
N THR A 556 -24.32 -84.21 -15.89
CA THR A 556 -24.20 -85.61 -16.31
C THR A 556 -23.71 -86.47 -15.16
N TYR A 557 -24.43 -87.55 -14.87
CA TYR A 557 -24.04 -88.58 -13.91
C TYR A 557 -23.62 -89.85 -14.64
N SER A 558 -22.60 -90.52 -14.12
CA SER A 558 -22.23 -91.88 -14.52
C SER A 558 -22.77 -92.86 -13.48
N ASN A 559 -23.51 -93.87 -13.94
CA ASN A 559 -24.01 -94.92 -13.05
C ASN A 559 -22.91 -95.96 -12.81
N LYS A 560 -22.62 -96.24 -11.54
CA LYS A 560 -21.77 -97.36 -11.14
C LYS A 560 -22.66 -98.43 -10.50
N ASN A 561 -22.82 -99.55 -11.19
CA ASN A 561 -23.57 -100.69 -10.65
C ASN A 561 -22.81 -101.27 -9.47
N ASN A 562 -23.40 -101.19 -8.28
CA ASN A 562 -22.86 -101.79 -7.05
C ASN A 562 -23.89 -102.82 -6.53
N PRO A 563 -23.49 -103.92 -5.84
CA PRO A 563 -24.42 -105.00 -5.47
C PRO A 563 -25.60 -104.60 -4.58
N THR A 564 -25.57 -103.42 -3.97
CA THR A 564 -26.57 -102.89 -3.04
C THR A 564 -27.36 -101.69 -3.58
N GLY A 565 -27.14 -101.27 -4.84
CA GLY A 565 -27.89 -100.17 -5.47
C GLY A 565 -27.16 -99.50 -6.63
N VAL A 566 -27.91 -98.72 -7.42
CA VAL A 566 -27.33 -97.87 -8.48
C VAL A 566 -26.75 -96.62 -7.82
N GLN A 567 -25.43 -96.58 -7.66
CA GLN A 567 -24.75 -95.39 -7.18
C GLN A 567 -24.49 -94.45 -8.36
N ARG A 568 -25.16 -93.29 -8.35
CA ARG A 568 -24.80 -92.17 -9.24
C ARG A 568 -23.43 -91.63 -8.82
N ASN A 569 -22.65 -91.19 -9.82
CA ASN A 569 -21.39 -90.52 -9.62
C ASN A 569 -21.30 -89.36 -10.60
N PHE A 570 -21.15 -88.14 -10.08
CA PHE A 570 -21.01 -86.92 -10.87
C PHE A 570 -19.88 -87.03 -11.91
N SER A 571 -20.24 -86.83 -13.19
CA SER A 571 -19.31 -86.92 -14.32
C SER A 571 -18.92 -85.52 -14.83
N SER A 572 -19.90 -84.67 -15.11
CA SER A 572 -19.66 -83.28 -15.52
C SER A 572 -20.84 -82.35 -15.27
N SER A 573 -20.56 -81.05 -15.18
CA SER A 573 -21.58 -80.01 -15.34
C SER A 573 -21.09 -78.81 -16.13
N PHE A 574 -22.02 -78.14 -16.80
CA PHE A 574 -21.82 -76.88 -17.50
C PHE A 574 -22.94 -75.90 -17.16
N GLY A 575 -22.59 -74.66 -16.88
CA GLY A 575 -23.53 -73.66 -16.38
C GLY A 575 -23.02 -72.23 -16.47
N ILE A 576 -23.72 -71.37 -15.74
CA ILE A 576 -23.28 -70.01 -15.41
C ILE A 576 -23.11 -69.86 -13.90
N PHE A 577 -22.28 -68.90 -13.51
CA PHE A 577 -22.25 -68.36 -12.16
C PHE A 577 -22.55 -66.86 -12.20
N GLY A 578 -23.20 -66.35 -11.16
CA GLY A 578 -23.48 -64.92 -10.97
C GLY A 578 -23.42 -64.56 -9.48
N GLY A 579 -22.60 -63.57 -9.11
CA GLY A 579 -22.25 -63.34 -7.71
C GLY A 579 -21.73 -61.94 -7.38
N LEU A 580 -21.50 -61.72 -6.09
CA LEU A 580 -20.95 -60.48 -5.53
C LEU A 580 -19.64 -60.78 -4.79
N ARG A 581 -18.66 -59.89 -4.93
CA ARG A 581 -17.34 -59.98 -4.28
C ARG A 581 -17.03 -58.68 -3.55
N GLY A 582 -16.89 -58.73 -2.22
CA GLY A 582 -16.31 -57.63 -1.45
C GLY A 582 -14.79 -57.73 -1.50
N LEU A 583 -14.12 -56.71 -2.05
CA LEU A 583 -12.66 -56.67 -2.21
C LEU A 583 -12.06 -55.44 -1.54
N TYR A 584 -10.94 -55.62 -0.84
CA TYR A 584 -10.06 -54.54 -0.41
C TYR A 584 -8.85 -54.49 -1.35
N ASN A 585 -8.71 -53.39 -2.07
CA ASN A 585 -7.68 -53.15 -3.08
C ASN A 585 -6.58 -52.22 -2.52
N SER A 586 -5.37 -52.75 -2.33
CA SER A 586 -4.17 -51.98 -1.96
C SER A 586 -3.35 -51.66 -3.21
N TYR A 587 -3.28 -50.38 -3.58
CA TYR A 587 -2.48 -49.87 -4.68
C TYR A 587 -1.10 -49.40 -4.19
N TYR A 588 -0.04 -49.84 -4.88
CA TYR A 588 1.35 -49.48 -4.61
C TYR A 588 1.91 -48.73 -5.83
N VAL A 589 2.15 -47.43 -5.65
CA VAL A 589 2.56 -46.49 -6.70
C VAL A 589 3.41 -45.38 -6.06
N LEU A 590 4.52 -44.96 -6.68
CA LEU A 590 5.44 -43.95 -6.13
C LEU A 590 5.89 -44.23 -4.68
N ASN A 591 6.13 -45.50 -4.33
CA ASN A 591 6.45 -45.98 -2.97
C ASN A 591 5.40 -45.65 -1.89
N LYS A 592 4.17 -45.27 -2.27
CA LYS A 592 3.05 -45.08 -1.34
C LYS A 592 1.99 -46.16 -1.55
N VAL A 593 1.31 -46.49 -0.46
CA VAL A 593 0.21 -47.48 -0.42
C VAL A 593 -1.11 -46.74 -0.22
N LYS A 594 -2.14 -47.10 -1.00
CA LYS A 594 -3.51 -46.64 -0.75
C LYS A 594 -4.51 -47.79 -0.89
N GLY A 595 -5.25 -48.05 0.18
CA GLY A 595 -6.34 -49.00 0.22
C GLY A 595 -7.67 -48.39 -0.24
N SER A 596 -8.49 -49.17 -0.95
CA SER A 596 -9.89 -48.86 -1.28
C SER A 596 -10.72 -50.13 -1.24
N GLY A 597 -11.84 -50.12 -0.53
CA GLY A 597 -12.86 -51.17 -0.63
C GLY A 597 -13.74 -50.97 -1.86
N ASN A 598 -14.02 -52.05 -2.60
CA ASN A 598 -14.99 -52.07 -3.70
C ASN A 598 -15.90 -53.32 -3.60
N LEU A 599 -17.02 -53.27 -4.30
CA LEU A 599 -17.96 -54.39 -4.46
C LEU A 599 -18.05 -54.71 -5.95
N ASP A 600 -17.57 -55.88 -6.36
CA ASP A 600 -17.63 -56.34 -7.74
C ASP A 600 -18.86 -57.25 -7.95
N VAL A 601 -19.54 -57.11 -9.09
CA VAL A 601 -20.36 -58.19 -9.66
C VAL A 601 -19.45 -59.10 -10.46
N ALA A 602 -19.59 -60.41 -10.28
CA ALA A 602 -18.92 -61.41 -11.09
C ALA A 602 -19.94 -62.29 -11.81
N THR A 603 -19.72 -62.53 -13.10
CA THR A 603 -20.56 -63.45 -13.88
C THR A 603 -19.74 -64.15 -14.96
N GLY A 604 -20.14 -65.35 -15.36
CA GLY A 604 -19.44 -66.12 -16.38
C GLY A 604 -19.93 -67.56 -16.48
N LEU A 605 -19.14 -68.38 -17.18
CA LEU A 605 -19.40 -69.79 -17.42
C LEU A 605 -18.54 -70.65 -16.49
N ASN A 606 -19.15 -71.67 -15.88
CA ASN A 606 -18.45 -72.75 -15.19
C ASN A 606 -18.53 -74.04 -16.01
N TYR A 607 -17.43 -74.79 -16.07
CA TYR A 607 -17.40 -76.17 -16.54
C TYR A 607 -16.66 -77.03 -15.53
N ARG A 608 -17.29 -78.10 -15.05
CA ARG A 608 -16.67 -79.07 -14.15
C ARG A 608 -16.68 -80.45 -14.81
N TYR A 609 -15.54 -81.13 -14.79
CA TYR A 609 -15.41 -82.53 -15.18
C TYR A 609 -14.79 -83.30 -14.01
N LYS A 610 -15.58 -84.18 -13.40
CA LYS A 610 -15.28 -84.86 -12.12
C LYS A 610 -14.85 -83.87 -11.05
N HIS A 611 -13.56 -83.79 -10.73
CA HIS A 611 -13.00 -82.83 -9.77
C HIS A 611 -12.42 -81.56 -10.41
N SER A 612 -11.99 -81.63 -11.68
CA SER A 612 -11.44 -80.48 -12.41
C SER A 612 -12.53 -79.46 -12.71
N LYS A 613 -12.28 -78.19 -12.41
CA LYS A 613 -13.20 -77.06 -12.62
C LYS A 613 -12.52 -75.96 -13.41
N TYR A 614 -13.24 -75.38 -14.37
CA TYR A 614 -12.83 -74.26 -15.20
C TYR A 614 -13.88 -73.17 -15.06
N SER A 615 -13.43 -71.93 -14.81
CA SER A 615 -14.31 -70.77 -14.63
C SER A 615 -13.81 -69.63 -15.51
N VAL A 616 -14.63 -69.19 -16.48
CA VAL A 616 -14.30 -68.06 -17.37
C VAL A 616 -15.37 -67.00 -17.21
N GLY A 617 -14.97 -65.76 -16.91
CA GLY A 617 -15.96 -64.71 -16.68
C GLY A 617 -15.40 -63.30 -16.56
N ILE A 618 -16.28 -62.39 -16.20
CA ILE A 618 -16.00 -60.97 -16.01
C ILE A 618 -16.24 -60.56 -14.55
N SER A 619 -15.44 -59.63 -14.07
CA SER A 619 -15.54 -58.96 -12.76
C SER A 619 -15.76 -57.47 -13.03
N ILE A 620 -16.91 -56.93 -12.65
CA ILE A 620 -17.33 -55.55 -12.90
C ILE A 620 -17.41 -54.81 -11.55
N PRO A 621 -16.54 -53.81 -11.28
CA PRO A 621 -16.65 -53.01 -10.07
C PRO A 621 -17.94 -52.16 -10.09
N LEU A 622 -18.81 -52.35 -9.10
CA LEU A 622 -20.08 -51.60 -9.00
C LEU A 622 -19.87 -50.17 -8.50
N ILE A 623 -18.95 -49.97 -7.55
CA ILE A 623 -18.73 -48.65 -6.96
C ILE A 623 -17.73 -47.89 -7.83
N GLN A 624 -18.22 -46.89 -8.55
CA GLN A 624 -17.37 -45.94 -9.25
C GLN A 624 -16.52 -45.18 -8.23
N ARG A 625 -15.20 -45.29 -8.32
CA ARG A 625 -14.26 -44.66 -7.38
C ARG A 625 -13.07 -44.07 -8.11
N LYS A 626 -12.60 -42.93 -7.60
CA LYS A 626 -11.37 -42.28 -8.04
C LYS A 626 -10.30 -42.44 -6.97
N THR A 627 -9.43 -43.44 -7.14
CA THR A 627 -8.37 -43.73 -6.18
C THR A 627 -7.16 -42.86 -6.50
N SER A 628 -6.97 -41.76 -5.75
CA SER A 628 -5.85 -40.82 -5.95
C SER A 628 -4.65 -41.14 -5.05
N VAL A 629 -3.46 -41.34 -5.64
CA VAL A 629 -2.16 -41.43 -4.94
C VAL A 629 -1.36 -40.16 -5.23
N VAL A 630 -0.92 -39.46 -4.17
CA VAL A 630 -0.23 -38.16 -4.28
C VAL A 630 1.17 -38.25 -3.67
N SER A 631 2.19 -37.81 -4.41
CA SER A 631 3.56 -37.67 -3.92
C SER A 631 4.09 -36.27 -4.21
N SER A 632 4.72 -35.66 -3.21
CA SER A 632 5.23 -34.28 -3.23
C SER A 632 6.74 -34.31 -2.97
N GLY A 633 7.52 -33.62 -3.80
CA GLY A 633 8.97 -33.53 -3.66
C GLY A 633 9.50 -32.24 -4.30
N GLY A 634 10.10 -31.37 -3.47
CA GLY A 634 10.47 -30.02 -3.88
C GLY A 634 9.26 -29.22 -4.38
N ASP A 635 9.44 -28.49 -5.48
CA ASP A 635 8.41 -27.65 -6.10
C ASP A 635 7.35 -28.43 -6.90
N TYR A 636 7.38 -29.76 -6.89
CA TYR A 636 6.50 -30.60 -7.71
C TYR A 636 5.63 -31.53 -6.86
N THR A 637 4.32 -31.50 -7.16
CA THR A 637 3.34 -32.47 -6.65
C THR A 637 2.85 -33.32 -7.82
N ASN A 638 3.14 -34.61 -7.79
CA ASN A 638 2.63 -35.60 -8.73
C ASN A 638 1.45 -36.33 -8.10
N SER A 639 0.30 -36.31 -8.78
CA SER A 639 -0.86 -37.11 -8.42
C SER A 639 -1.25 -38.07 -9.54
N PHE A 640 -1.62 -39.29 -9.17
CA PHE A 640 -2.18 -40.30 -10.06
C PHE A 640 -3.58 -40.66 -9.59
N VAL A 641 -4.58 -40.39 -10.41
CA VAL A 641 -5.98 -40.74 -10.15
C VAL A 641 -6.37 -41.93 -11.01
N PHE A 642 -6.62 -43.07 -10.38
CA PHE A 642 -7.15 -44.26 -11.05
C PHE A 642 -8.68 -44.21 -11.06
N ASN A 643 -9.28 -44.49 -12.22
CA ASN A 643 -10.72 -44.66 -12.33
C ASN A 643 -11.06 -46.14 -12.13
N GLU A 644 -11.84 -46.45 -11.09
CA GLU A 644 -12.50 -47.74 -10.90
C GLU A 644 -14.00 -47.57 -11.24
N GLY A 645 -14.61 -48.57 -11.87
CA GLY A 645 -16.04 -48.56 -12.20
C GLY A 645 -16.39 -49.51 -13.35
N ALA A 646 -17.64 -49.50 -13.80
CA ALA A 646 -18.18 -50.47 -14.74
C ALA A 646 -17.45 -50.56 -16.11
N SER A 647 -16.81 -49.47 -16.56
CA SER A 647 -15.97 -49.47 -17.78
C SER A 647 -14.62 -50.18 -17.63
N HIS A 648 -14.23 -50.53 -16.40
CA HIS A 648 -12.95 -51.16 -16.05
C HIS A 648 -13.15 -52.62 -15.62
N PHE A 649 -14.03 -53.34 -16.33
CA PHE A 649 -14.24 -54.76 -16.07
C PHE A 649 -12.97 -55.56 -16.36
N LYS A 650 -12.77 -56.62 -15.58
CA LYS A 650 -11.66 -57.57 -15.78
C LYS A 650 -12.20 -58.89 -16.29
N VAL A 651 -11.53 -59.47 -17.29
CA VAL A 651 -11.77 -60.84 -17.74
C VAL A 651 -10.84 -61.77 -16.97
N PHE A 652 -11.36 -62.88 -16.45
CA PHE A 652 -10.55 -63.89 -15.75
C PHE A 652 -10.80 -65.29 -16.30
N PHE A 653 -9.73 -66.10 -16.28
CA PHE A 653 -9.75 -67.53 -16.53
C PHE A 653 -9.13 -68.24 -15.33
N ASN A 654 -9.90 -69.11 -14.69
CA ASN A 654 -9.45 -69.92 -13.57
C ASN A 654 -9.55 -71.42 -13.89
N TYR A 655 -8.57 -72.17 -13.41
CA TYR A 655 -8.61 -73.61 -13.26
C TYR A 655 -8.61 -73.98 -11.77
N GLY A 656 -9.29 -75.05 -11.40
CA GLY A 656 -9.38 -75.48 -10.01
C GLY A 656 -9.73 -76.94 -9.84
N TRP A 657 -9.77 -77.34 -8.58
CA TRP A 657 -10.13 -78.67 -8.13
C TRP A 657 -11.22 -78.58 -7.06
N VAL A 658 -12.23 -79.45 -7.15
CA VAL A 658 -13.27 -79.63 -6.13
C VAL A 658 -13.04 -80.97 -5.44
N PHE A 659 -12.88 -80.95 -4.13
CA PHE A 659 -12.62 -82.11 -3.27
C PHE A 659 -13.93 -82.72 -2.77
#